data_AF-A0A3B9Q2V2-F1
#
_entry.id   AF-A0A3B9Q2V2-F1
#
_cell.length_a   1.000
_cell.length_b   1.000
_cell.length_c   1.000
_cell.angle_alpha   90.00
_cell.angle_beta   90.00
_cell.angle_gamma   90.00
#
_symmetry.space_group_name_H-M   'P 1'
#
loop_
_entity.id
_entity.type
_entity.pdbx_description
1 polymer ?
#
loop_
_entity_poly.entity_id
_entity_poly.type
_entity_poly.pdbx_seq_one_letter_code
_entity_poly.pdbx_strand_id
1 'polypeptide(L)'
;RTHYIYHGNDGTSMPWNDTAQLNYLDPNVREAVIKTILDVAHRFPIIRFDAAMTLAKRHYQRLWYPLPGGGCDIPSRSDFNLSQEIFDQYIPQEFWREVVDRVAAEAPDTLLLAEAFWLMEGYFVRTLGMHRVYNSAFMNLLRDEDNSKYRQVMKNTLEFDPEILKRFVNFMNNPDEESAVTQFGKGDKYFGICTLMATMPGLPMFGHGQVEGLREKYGMEYKRAYWDEQPDQQLIERHTWQIFPLLKQRYLFANVEQFYLYDFYNTDGFVDENVFAYSNRYGEERSLVVYHNHFGDTSGWVRTSAAFMDKKSGEQRQVDLRAGLDLPDRKSTYILFRDRLSGLEYIRNAHAIAQKGLYIQLDAYRAHVFMGFQIVEDDEQGSWRQVHEHLNGRGVSDIHALQWELPLKAVLQPLRDIVNPGYIKYLLDQKPRNPGSLPGDAFLNEAEHRLGNLVRGAVSLLGLNPDMVEICTTFRKKMRVIYQFEGLDQATLNPTPQDVVALVAWLREDTSPDRWLAHIYWCYLDCLRQALNLPIDRFFTLLESWRVFSLIESTLRDGNITVQSSSAVTHDITLLFHMDGWLRKVGRQTPANFFRNWVQDRTVQEFLQVNTFNDRTWINAQNAKTAFALFAFEGAVEVLQVNNLGTKRAMVRLGRMAGIILSFLEKAEQSGYDLDRFIEYLE
;
A
#
# COMPACT_ATOMS: atom_id res chain seq x y z
N ARG A 1 -20.25 -48.58 55.71
CA ARG A 1 -19.36 -48.66 54.52
C ARG A 1 -18.77 -47.29 54.31
N THR A 2 -17.46 -47.18 54.25
CA THR A 2 -16.76 -45.95 53.87
C THR A 2 -16.71 -45.90 52.34
N HIS A 3 -17.20 -44.83 51.73
CA HIS A 3 -17.09 -44.59 50.29
C HIS A 3 -16.00 -43.56 50.05
N TYR A 4 -15.15 -43.81 49.06
CA TYR A 4 -14.10 -42.90 48.64
C TYR A 4 -14.52 -42.22 47.34
N ILE A 5 -14.28 -40.92 47.25
CA ILE A 5 -14.46 -40.15 46.02
C ILE A 5 -13.07 -39.85 45.47
N TYR A 6 -12.83 -40.26 44.23
CA TYR A 6 -11.60 -39.87 43.53
C TYR A 6 -11.79 -38.49 42.91
N HIS A 7 -10.86 -37.61 43.22
CA HIS A 7 -10.68 -36.34 42.53
C HIS A 7 -10.22 -36.59 41.09
N GLY A 8 -10.57 -35.68 40.19
CA GLY A 8 -10.11 -35.74 38.81
C GLY A 8 -8.58 -35.67 38.73
N ASN A 9 -8.00 -36.48 37.85
CA ASN A 9 -6.56 -36.55 37.64
C ASN A 9 -6.26 -37.08 36.22
N ASP A 10 -5.31 -36.46 35.54
CA ASP A 10 -4.86 -36.78 34.18
C ASP A 10 -3.56 -37.60 34.11
N GLY A 11 -2.99 -37.94 35.28
CA GLY A 11 -1.75 -38.68 35.46
C GLY A 11 -0.47 -37.83 35.44
N THR A 12 -0.55 -36.50 35.35
CA THR A 12 0.64 -35.64 35.21
C THR A 12 0.99 -34.85 36.46
N SER A 13 0.00 -34.52 37.29
CA SER A 13 0.19 -33.66 38.47
C SER A 13 -0.71 -34.08 39.64
N MET A 14 -0.80 -33.20 40.65
CA MET A 14 -1.71 -33.41 41.79
C MET A 14 -3.16 -33.42 41.31
N PRO A 15 -4.03 -34.27 41.89
CA PRO A 15 -5.45 -34.31 41.52
C PRO A 15 -6.17 -32.99 41.81
N TRP A 16 -7.14 -32.63 40.98
CA TRP A 16 -7.97 -31.42 41.16
C TRP A 16 -8.92 -31.60 42.34
N ASN A 17 -8.65 -30.88 43.44
CA ASN A 17 -9.29 -31.06 44.75
C ASN A 17 -10.76 -30.62 44.83
N ASP A 18 -11.30 -30.04 43.77
CA ASP A 18 -12.66 -29.50 43.64
C ASP A 18 -13.53 -30.32 42.66
N THR A 19 -12.98 -31.37 42.05
CA THR A 19 -13.70 -32.24 41.11
C THR A 19 -13.96 -33.62 41.70
N ALA A 20 -15.01 -34.30 41.23
CA ALA A 20 -15.26 -35.72 41.46
C ALA A 20 -15.27 -36.44 40.12
N GLN A 21 -14.48 -37.49 39.98
CA GLN A 21 -14.35 -38.18 38.70
C GLN A 21 -15.40 -39.29 38.59
N LEU A 22 -16.17 -39.28 37.49
CA LEU A 22 -17.29 -40.20 37.26
C LEU A 22 -16.79 -41.56 36.77
N ASN A 23 -17.46 -42.64 37.19
CA ASN A 23 -17.15 -43.99 36.72
C ASN A 23 -17.88 -44.32 35.41
N TYR A 24 -17.18 -44.16 34.28
CA TYR A 24 -17.66 -44.48 32.94
C TYR A 24 -17.70 -45.99 32.64
N LEU A 25 -17.40 -46.92 33.56
CA LEU A 25 -17.75 -48.33 33.36
C LEU A 25 -19.25 -48.57 33.47
N ASP A 26 -19.98 -47.74 34.23
CA ASP A 26 -21.43 -47.82 34.37
C ASP A 26 -22.13 -47.18 33.16
N PRO A 27 -22.91 -47.95 32.36
CA PRO A 27 -23.65 -47.41 31.22
C PRO A 27 -24.64 -46.32 31.59
N ASN A 28 -25.20 -46.34 32.81
CA ASN A 28 -26.14 -45.31 33.26
C ASN A 28 -25.45 -43.96 33.45
N VAL A 29 -24.19 -43.96 33.91
CA VAL A 29 -23.38 -42.75 34.03
C VAL A 29 -23.12 -42.17 32.64
N ARG A 30 -22.73 -43.01 31.67
CA ARG A 30 -22.49 -42.57 30.29
C ARG A 30 -23.74 -41.93 29.67
N GLU A 31 -24.89 -42.57 29.79
CA GLU A 31 -26.16 -42.05 29.27
C GLU A 31 -26.58 -40.74 29.97
N ALA A 32 -26.40 -40.64 31.29
CA ALA A 32 -26.70 -39.41 32.01
C ALA A 32 -25.83 -38.23 31.54
N VAL A 33 -24.54 -38.47 31.28
CA VAL A 33 -23.64 -37.45 30.74
C VAL A 33 -24.04 -37.09 29.31
N ILE A 34 -24.35 -38.05 28.43
CA ILE A 34 -24.81 -37.79 27.06
C ILE A 34 -26.08 -36.93 27.06
N LYS A 35 -27.09 -37.27 27.87
CA LYS A 35 -28.31 -36.46 28.00
C LYS A 35 -28.01 -35.04 28.46
N THR A 36 -27.09 -34.88 29.41
CA THR A 36 -26.65 -33.55 29.87
C THR A 36 -26.01 -32.75 28.73
N ILE A 37 -25.17 -33.40 27.92
CA ILE A 37 -24.57 -32.77 26.73
C ILE A 37 -25.65 -32.34 25.74
N LEU A 38 -26.65 -33.18 25.48
CA LEU A 38 -27.77 -32.87 24.59
C LEU A 38 -28.63 -31.70 25.12
N ASP A 39 -28.92 -31.69 26.41
CA ASP A 39 -29.64 -30.60 27.07
C ASP A 39 -28.88 -29.26 26.94
N VAL A 40 -27.55 -29.29 27.00
CA VAL A 40 -26.69 -28.12 26.75
C VAL A 40 -26.70 -27.75 25.26
N ALA A 41 -26.61 -28.73 24.36
CA ALA A 41 -26.60 -28.54 22.90
C ALA A 41 -27.87 -27.84 22.39
N HIS A 42 -29.03 -28.14 22.98
CA HIS A 42 -30.29 -27.45 22.67
C HIS A 42 -30.32 -25.99 23.11
N ARG A 43 -29.43 -25.56 24.02
CA ARG A 43 -29.35 -24.17 24.51
C ARG A 43 -28.18 -23.41 23.91
N PHE A 44 -27.08 -24.11 23.62
CA PHE A 44 -25.83 -23.53 23.14
C PHE A 44 -25.32 -24.35 21.95
N PRO A 45 -25.28 -23.75 20.74
CA PRO A 45 -24.91 -24.47 19.52
C PRO A 45 -23.41 -24.74 19.41
N ILE A 46 -22.60 -24.33 20.39
CA ILE A 46 -21.15 -24.54 20.41
C ILE A 46 -20.76 -25.04 21.79
N ILE A 47 -20.13 -26.21 21.85
CA ILE A 47 -19.69 -26.83 23.11
C ILE A 47 -18.20 -27.16 23.00
N ARG A 48 -17.40 -26.65 23.95
CA ARG A 48 -16.01 -27.07 24.16
C ARG A 48 -15.96 -28.06 25.32
N PHE A 49 -15.44 -29.25 25.06
CA PHE A 49 -15.20 -30.28 26.07
C PHE A 49 -13.81 -30.14 26.65
N ASP A 50 -13.76 -29.93 27.96
CA ASP A 50 -12.54 -29.90 28.78
C ASP A 50 -11.94 -31.30 28.92
N ALA A 51 -10.61 -31.40 28.89
CA ALA A 51 -9.85 -32.62 29.11
C ALA A 51 -10.43 -33.87 28.38
N ALA A 52 -10.90 -33.69 27.14
CA ALA A 52 -11.69 -34.71 26.43
C ALA A 52 -10.89 -36.01 26.21
N MET A 53 -9.56 -35.91 26.05
CA MET A 53 -8.66 -37.05 25.93
C MET A 53 -8.74 -38.02 27.11
N THR A 54 -9.09 -37.57 28.31
CA THR A 54 -9.19 -38.43 29.51
C THR A 54 -10.34 -39.43 29.43
N LEU A 55 -11.36 -39.16 28.61
CA LEU A 55 -12.52 -40.02 28.40
C LEU A 55 -12.43 -40.88 27.13
N ALA A 56 -11.36 -40.75 26.34
CA ALA A 56 -11.08 -41.70 25.28
C ALA A 56 -10.76 -43.06 25.92
N LYS A 57 -11.34 -44.15 25.40
CA LYS A 57 -11.34 -45.48 26.03
C LYS A 57 -9.96 -45.93 26.50
N ARG A 58 -8.93 -45.77 25.67
CA ARG A 58 -7.52 -46.09 25.99
C ARG A 58 -7.01 -45.34 27.21
N HIS A 59 -7.27 -44.04 27.30
CA HIS A 59 -6.77 -43.21 28.40
C HIS A 59 -7.62 -43.36 29.65
N TYR A 60 -8.94 -43.54 29.48
CA TYR A 60 -9.81 -43.88 30.60
C TYR A 60 -9.33 -45.17 31.28
N GLN A 61 -9.02 -46.22 30.50
CA GLN A 61 -8.43 -47.46 31.04
C GLN A 61 -7.10 -47.20 31.74
N ARG A 62 -6.16 -46.55 31.05
CA ARG A 62 -4.83 -46.24 31.60
C ARG A 62 -4.91 -45.52 32.94
N LEU A 63 -5.82 -44.54 33.05
CA LEU A 63 -5.94 -43.68 34.23
C LEU A 63 -6.75 -44.33 35.34
N TRP A 64 -7.79 -45.10 35.05
CA TRP A 64 -8.69 -45.66 36.08
C TRP A 64 -8.47 -47.14 36.40
N TYR A 65 -8.25 -47.93 35.36
CA TYR A 65 -8.24 -49.40 35.41
C TYR A 65 -7.03 -49.92 34.63
N PRO A 66 -5.80 -49.66 35.11
CA PRO A 66 -4.58 -49.97 34.37
C PRO A 66 -4.49 -51.46 34.03
N LEU A 67 -3.71 -51.82 33.01
CA LEU A 67 -3.49 -53.22 32.66
C LEU A 67 -2.71 -53.95 33.77
N PRO A 68 -3.03 -55.23 34.06
CA PRO A 68 -2.27 -56.04 35.02
C PRO A 68 -0.79 -56.10 34.63
N GLY A 69 0.10 -55.79 35.58
CA GLY A 69 1.56 -55.77 35.36
C GLY A 69 2.09 -54.58 34.56
N GLY A 70 1.21 -53.67 34.12
CA GLY A 70 1.60 -52.38 33.54
C GLY A 70 1.91 -51.33 34.61
N GLY A 71 2.68 -50.29 34.24
CA GLY A 71 2.83 -49.11 35.08
C GLY A 71 1.49 -48.40 35.28
N CYS A 72 1.25 -47.89 36.50
CA CYS A 72 0.06 -47.12 36.81
C CYS A 72 0.42 -45.65 36.97
N ASP A 73 -0.18 -44.79 36.13
CA ASP A 73 0.08 -43.34 36.15
C ASP A 73 -0.45 -42.68 37.44
N ILE A 74 -1.40 -43.32 38.14
CA ILE A 74 -1.97 -42.84 39.40
C ILE A 74 -1.82 -43.93 40.47
N PRO A 75 -0.84 -43.83 41.39
CA PRO A 75 -0.48 -44.92 42.29
C PRO A 75 -1.65 -45.52 43.10
N SER A 76 -2.61 -44.70 43.53
CA SER A 76 -3.79 -45.16 44.28
C SER A 76 -4.80 -45.98 43.46
N ARG A 77 -4.53 -46.21 42.17
CA ARG A 77 -5.38 -46.97 41.24
C ARG A 77 -4.74 -48.28 40.76
N SER A 78 -3.52 -48.59 41.19
CA SER A 78 -2.80 -49.82 40.80
C SER A 78 -3.54 -51.11 41.16
N ASP A 79 -4.27 -51.07 42.28
CA ASP A 79 -4.98 -52.22 42.82
C ASP A 79 -6.30 -52.51 42.07
N PHE A 80 -6.74 -51.59 41.20
CA PHE A 80 -7.97 -51.69 40.41
C PHE A 80 -7.70 -52.06 38.94
N ASN A 81 -6.69 -52.89 38.69
CA ASN A 81 -6.36 -53.30 37.32
C ASN A 81 -7.47 -54.14 36.65
N LEU A 82 -7.63 -53.98 35.33
CA LEU A 82 -8.54 -54.78 34.51
C LEU A 82 -7.83 -55.25 33.23
N SER A 83 -8.08 -56.51 32.82
CA SER A 83 -7.62 -56.98 31.51
C SER A 83 -8.34 -56.25 30.39
N GLN A 84 -7.74 -56.22 29.20
CA GLN A 84 -8.33 -55.55 28.03
C GLN A 84 -9.70 -56.12 27.70
N GLU A 85 -9.85 -57.45 27.74
CA GLU A 85 -11.09 -58.14 27.38
C GLU A 85 -12.23 -57.80 28.32
N ILE A 86 -11.96 -57.73 29.64
CA ILE A 86 -12.97 -57.38 30.64
C ILE A 86 -13.35 -55.90 30.50
N PHE A 87 -12.36 -55.02 30.34
CA PHE A 87 -12.61 -53.60 30.18
C PHE A 87 -13.44 -53.30 28.92
N ASP A 88 -13.14 -53.97 27.81
CA ASP A 88 -13.87 -53.84 26.54
C ASP A 88 -15.33 -54.31 26.64
N GLN A 89 -15.65 -55.25 27.55
CA GLN A 89 -17.05 -55.63 27.82
C GLN A 89 -17.83 -54.52 28.51
N TYR A 90 -17.21 -53.75 29.42
CA TYR A 90 -17.84 -52.64 30.11
C TYR A 90 -17.98 -51.39 29.23
N ILE A 91 -16.99 -51.13 28.38
CA ILE A 91 -16.95 -50.00 27.45
C ILE A 91 -16.78 -50.55 26.02
N PRO A 92 -17.86 -51.06 25.38
CA PRO A 92 -17.76 -51.69 24.06
C PRO A 92 -17.50 -50.68 22.93
N GLN A 93 -17.93 -49.42 23.11
CA GLN A 93 -17.78 -48.35 22.12
C GLN A 93 -17.07 -47.14 22.74
N GLU A 94 -16.48 -46.31 21.90
CA GLU A 94 -15.90 -45.03 22.33
C GLU A 94 -17.00 -44.06 22.77
N PHE A 95 -16.89 -43.54 23.99
CA PHE A 95 -17.86 -42.60 24.54
C PHE A 95 -18.07 -41.38 23.64
N TRP A 96 -16.98 -40.78 23.15
CA TRP A 96 -17.07 -39.61 22.27
C TRP A 96 -17.69 -39.91 20.90
N ARG A 97 -17.54 -41.15 20.41
CA ARG A 97 -18.19 -41.56 19.17
C ARG A 97 -19.71 -41.58 19.36
N GLU A 98 -20.16 -42.14 20.48
CA GLU A 98 -21.57 -42.15 20.85
C GLU A 98 -22.12 -40.72 21.01
N VAL A 99 -21.38 -39.83 21.69
CA VAL A 99 -21.75 -38.41 21.81
C VAL A 99 -21.93 -37.75 20.44
N VAL A 100 -20.98 -37.94 19.52
CA VAL A 100 -21.04 -37.34 18.17
C VAL A 100 -22.23 -37.87 17.39
N ASP A 101 -22.46 -39.18 17.39
CA ASP A 101 -23.57 -39.80 16.65
C ASP A 101 -24.94 -39.36 17.22
N ARG A 102 -25.05 -39.25 18.56
CA ARG A 102 -26.28 -38.77 19.24
C ARG A 102 -26.54 -37.30 18.97
N VAL A 103 -25.52 -36.43 19.06
CA VAL A 103 -25.65 -35.01 18.73
C VAL A 103 -26.04 -34.82 17.27
N ALA A 104 -25.45 -35.57 16.33
CA ALA A 104 -25.84 -35.49 14.92
C ALA A 104 -27.31 -35.86 14.68
N ALA A 105 -27.88 -36.78 15.47
CA ALA A 105 -29.28 -37.19 15.36
C ALA A 105 -30.26 -36.26 16.08
N GLU A 106 -29.90 -35.75 17.26
CA GLU A 106 -30.82 -35.06 18.18
C GLU A 106 -30.59 -33.54 18.28
N ALA A 107 -29.41 -33.06 17.89
CA ALA A 107 -29.02 -31.65 17.91
C ALA A 107 -28.05 -31.33 16.74
N PRO A 108 -28.48 -31.50 15.46
CA PRO A 108 -27.58 -31.48 14.31
C PRO A 108 -26.88 -30.13 14.06
N ASP A 109 -27.41 -29.03 14.61
CA ASP A 109 -26.84 -27.69 14.48
C ASP A 109 -25.73 -27.41 15.52
N THR A 110 -25.36 -28.40 16.34
CA THR A 110 -24.35 -28.23 17.40
C THR A 110 -22.93 -28.53 16.91
N LEU A 111 -22.03 -27.57 17.11
CA LEU A 111 -20.61 -27.70 16.88
C LEU A 111 -19.88 -28.14 18.16
N LEU A 112 -19.07 -29.20 18.03
CA LEU A 112 -18.37 -29.84 19.15
C LEU A 112 -16.86 -29.62 19.01
N LEU A 113 -16.24 -29.02 20.03
CA LEU A 113 -14.80 -28.82 20.13
C LEU A 113 -14.23 -29.68 21.25
N ALA A 114 -13.22 -30.48 20.94
CA ALA A 114 -12.46 -31.21 21.95
C ALA A 114 -11.16 -30.48 22.28
N GLU A 115 -10.94 -30.23 23.57
CA GLU A 115 -9.58 -30.13 24.08
C GLU A 115 -9.00 -31.55 24.20
N ALA A 116 -8.07 -31.89 23.31
CA ALA A 116 -7.34 -33.14 23.39
C ALA A 116 -5.85 -32.86 23.20
N PHE A 117 -5.04 -33.39 24.11
CA PHE A 117 -3.59 -33.36 24.04
C PHE A 117 -3.04 -34.77 23.74
N TRP A 118 -1.74 -34.96 23.85
CA TRP A 118 -1.04 -36.25 23.67
C TRP A 118 -1.05 -36.79 22.22
N LEU A 119 -0.97 -35.91 21.23
CA LEU A 119 -0.94 -36.27 19.80
C LEU A 119 -2.19 -37.05 19.34
N MET A 120 -3.32 -36.83 20.03
CA MET A 120 -4.60 -37.48 19.75
C MET A 120 -5.50 -36.70 18.79
N GLU A 121 -5.06 -35.54 18.30
CA GLU A 121 -5.87 -34.64 17.48
C GLU A 121 -6.42 -35.37 16.25
N GLY A 122 -5.56 -36.14 15.59
CA GLY A 122 -5.94 -37.00 14.46
C GLY A 122 -6.96 -38.08 14.83
N TYR A 123 -6.86 -38.66 16.04
CA TYR A 123 -7.79 -39.69 16.51
C TYR A 123 -9.19 -39.11 16.80
N PHE A 124 -9.25 -37.95 17.46
CA PHE A 124 -10.52 -37.25 17.75
C PHE A 124 -11.25 -36.84 16.48
N VAL A 125 -10.50 -36.34 15.49
CA VAL A 125 -11.10 -35.91 14.23
C VAL A 125 -11.49 -37.09 13.35
N ARG A 126 -10.59 -38.06 13.15
CA ARG A 126 -10.76 -39.13 12.15
C ARG A 126 -11.64 -40.26 12.66
N THR A 127 -11.41 -40.70 13.89
CA THR A 127 -12.07 -41.90 14.44
C THR A 127 -13.31 -41.52 15.23
N LEU A 128 -13.19 -40.55 16.13
CA LEU A 128 -14.30 -40.15 17.00
C LEU A 128 -15.30 -39.23 16.29
N GLY A 129 -14.89 -38.54 15.23
CA GLY A 129 -15.76 -37.68 14.43
C GLY A 129 -15.97 -36.27 14.99
N MET A 130 -15.13 -35.83 15.93
CA MET A 130 -15.23 -34.50 16.53
C MET A 130 -15.15 -33.40 15.47
N HIS A 131 -15.97 -32.36 15.61
CA HIS A 131 -16.07 -31.27 14.63
C HIS A 131 -14.81 -30.38 14.65
N ARG A 132 -14.27 -30.09 15.84
CA ARG A 132 -13.02 -29.36 16.04
C ARG A 132 -12.17 -29.97 17.15
N VAL A 133 -10.85 -29.82 17.06
CA VAL A 133 -9.91 -30.26 18.10
C VAL A 133 -8.78 -29.25 18.28
N TYR A 134 -8.35 -29.05 19.52
CA TYR A 134 -7.21 -28.20 19.86
C TYR A 134 -5.94 -28.71 19.19
N ASN A 135 -5.16 -27.82 18.58
CA ASN A 135 -3.90 -28.16 17.92
C ASN A 135 -2.71 -27.70 18.76
N SER A 136 -2.39 -28.46 19.80
CA SER A 136 -1.26 -28.13 20.68
C SER A 136 0.10 -28.23 19.98
N ALA A 137 0.18 -29.03 18.91
CA ALA A 137 1.36 -29.10 18.06
C ALA A 137 1.68 -27.77 17.36
N PHE A 138 0.65 -26.99 16.96
CA PHE A 138 0.86 -25.64 16.42
C PHE A 138 1.58 -24.73 17.43
N MET A 139 1.10 -24.67 18.66
CA MET A 139 1.70 -23.82 19.69
C MET A 139 3.11 -24.29 20.06
N ASN A 140 3.26 -25.55 20.49
CA ASN A 140 4.51 -26.05 21.06
C ASN A 140 5.63 -26.11 20.02
N LEU A 141 5.39 -26.71 18.84
CA LEU A 141 6.44 -26.90 17.84
C LEU A 141 6.89 -25.57 17.23
N LEU A 142 5.98 -24.61 17.02
CA LEU A 142 6.35 -23.31 16.49
C LEU A 142 7.03 -22.41 17.53
N ARG A 143 6.65 -22.51 18.82
CA ARG A 143 7.37 -21.85 19.92
C ARG A 143 8.82 -22.33 19.99
N ASP A 144 9.00 -23.65 19.96
CA ASP A 144 10.30 -24.31 20.13
C ASP A 144 11.12 -24.36 18.83
N GLU A 145 10.63 -23.75 17.74
CA GLU A 145 11.24 -23.76 16.40
C GLU A 145 11.51 -25.16 15.84
N ASP A 146 10.71 -26.14 16.27
CA ASP A 146 10.71 -27.51 15.74
C ASP A 146 9.89 -27.57 14.43
N ASN A 147 10.28 -26.70 13.50
CA ASN A 147 9.53 -26.39 12.28
C ASN A 147 9.40 -27.62 11.37
N SER A 148 10.44 -28.44 11.30
CA SER A 148 10.44 -29.68 10.51
C SER A 148 9.34 -30.66 10.96
N LYS A 149 9.15 -30.83 12.27
CA LYS A 149 8.08 -31.68 12.80
C LYS A 149 6.70 -31.08 12.51
N TYR A 150 6.52 -29.77 12.67
CA TYR A 150 5.22 -29.15 12.38
C TYR A 150 4.88 -29.23 10.88
N ARG A 151 5.86 -29.00 9.99
CA ARG A 151 5.70 -29.21 8.54
C ARG A 151 5.34 -30.66 8.23
N GLN A 152 5.99 -31.64 8.87
CA GLN A 152 5.64 -33.05 8.69
C GLN A 152 4.19 -33.36 9.13
N VAL A 153 3.73 -32.79 10.25
CA VAL A 153 2.33 -32.93 10.70
C VAL A 153 1.37 -32.41 9.62
N MET A 154 1.64 -31.24 9.04
CA MET A 154 0.81 -30.69 7.96
C MET A 154 0.84 -31.53 6.69
N LYS A 155 2.04 -31.96 6.23
CA LYS A 155 2.22 -32.81 5.06
C LYS A 155 1.45 -34.13 5.21
N ASN A 156 1.64 -34.82 6.34
CA ASN A 156 0.91 -36.06 6.64
C ASN A 156 -0.60 -35.86 6.66
N THR A 157 -1.07 -34.71 7.16
CA THR A 157 -2.49 -34.38 7.20
C THR A 157 -3.04 -34.17 5.78
N LEU A 158 -2.35 -33.40 4.94
CA LEU A 158 -2.73 -33.14 3.55
C LEU A 158 -2.71 -34.41 2.69
N GLU A 159 -1.70 -35.26 2.85
CA GLU A 159 -1.53 -36.53 2.13
C GLU A 159 -2.60 -37.56 2.46
N PHE A 160 -3.20 -37.46 3.66
CA PHE A 160 -4.28 -38.34 4.10
C PHE A 160 -5.65 -37.74 3.77
N ASP A 161 -5.95 -36.56 4.33
CA ASP A 161 -7.21 -35.85 4.14
C ASP A 161 -7.08 -34.35 4.46
N PRO A 162 -7.04 -33.47 3.44
CA PRO A 162 -6.96 -32.02 3.63
C PRO A 162 -8.08 -31.45 4.50
N GLU A 163 -9.27 -32.07 4.53
CA GLU A 163 -10.43 -31.61 5.32
C GLU A 163 -10.15 -31.56 6.83
N ILE A 164 -9.17 -32.34 7.30
CA ILE A 164 -8.75 -32.36 8.70
C ILE A 164 -8.17 -31.01 9.13
N LEU A 165 -7.47 -30.28 8.25
CA LEU A 165 -6.89 -28.98 8.60
C LEU A 165 -7.97 -27.98 9.05
N LYS A 166 -9.17 -28.03 8.44
CA LYS A 166 -10.30 -27.18 8.84
C LYS A 166 -10.82 -27.48 10.25
N ARG A 167 -10.47 -28.65 10.79
CA ARG A 167 -10.92 -29.11 12.09
C ARG A 167 -9.98 -28.71 13.22
N PHE A 168 -8.78 -28.23 12.92
CA PHE A 168 -7.85 -27.76 13.94
C PHE A 168 -8.25 -26.40 14.50
N VAL A 169 -8.15 -26.27 15.81
CA VAL A 169 -8.19 -25.00 16.54
C VAL A 169 -6.74 -24.62 16.82
N ASN A 170 -6.22 -23.65 16.07
CA ASN A 170 -4.86 -23.15 16.22
C ASN A 170 -4.87 -22.00 17.24
N PHE A 171 -3.97 -22.06 18.23
CA PHE A 171 -3.87 -21.06 19.28
C PHE A 171 -2.40 -20.83 19.68
N MET A 172 -2.11 -19.65 20.22
CA MET A 172 -0.77 -19.31 20.76
C MET A 172 -0.71 -19.47 22.28
N ASN A 173 -1.86 -19.39 22.95
CA ASN A 173 -2.00 -19.71 24.37
C ASN A 173 -3.45 -20.10 24.67
N ASN A 174 -3.63 -20.73 25.82
CA ASN A 174 -4.91 -20.99 26.46
C ASN A 174 -4.72 -20.76 27.98
N PRO A 175 -5.74 -20.93 28.83
CA PRO A 175 -5.61 -20.73 30.28
C PRO A 175 -4.61 -21.68 30.98
N ASP A 176 -4.40 -22.89 30.44
CA ASP A 176 -3.48 -23.88 31.02
C ASP A 176 -2.01 -23.64 30.64
N GLU A 177 -1.77 -22.82 29.62
CA GLU A 177 -0.44 -22.51 29.07
C GLU A 177 0.05 -21.13 29.49
N GLU A 178 1.35 -20.88 29.36
CA GLU A 178 1.90 -19.54 29.56
C GLU A 178 1.29 -18.53 28.57
N SER A 179 1.26 -17.24 28.93
CA SER A 179 0.73 -16.21 28.02
C SER A 179 1.51 -16.17 26.70
N ALA A 180 0.83 -15.79 25.61
CA ALA A 180 1.46 -15.75 24.29
C ALA A 180 2.67 -14.79 24.25
N VAL A 181 2.63 -13.69 25.00
CA VAL A 181 3.76 -12.75 25.10
C VAL A 181 4.94 -13.32 25.91
N THR A 182 4.69 -14.16 26.91
CA THR A 182 5.75 -14.88 27.64
C THR A 182 6.41 -15.93 26.74
N GLN A 183 5.63 -16.65 25.94
CA GLN A 183 6.11 -17.74 25.10
C GLN A 183 6.80 -17.27 23.81
N PHE A 184 6.26 -16.25 23.13
CA PHE A 184 6.70 -15.82 21.80
C PHE A 184 7.32 -14.41 21.77
N GLY A 185 7.33 -13.72 22.90
CA GLY A 185 7.71 -12.31 22.98
C GLY A 185 6.65 -11.38 22.38
N LYS A 186 7.06 -10.16 22.00
CA LYS A 186 6.19 -9.12 21.42
C LYS A 186 6.62 -8.68 20.00
N GLY A 187 7.69 -9.30 19.49
CA GLY A 187 8.33 -8.92 18.22
C GLY A 187 7.83 -9.74 17.04
N ASP A 188 8.70 -9.90 16.04
CA ASP A 188 8.36 -10.50 14.76
C ASP A 188 8.01 -11.99 14.84
N LYS A 189 8.61 -12.74 15.79
CA LYS A 189 8.23 -14.12 16.06
C LYS A 189 6.75 -14.23 16.44
N TYR A 190 6.31 -13.47 17.45
CA TYR A 190 4.91 -13.42 17.89
C TYR A 190 3.97 -13.14 16.71
N PHE A 191 4.24 -12.08 15.95
CA PHE A 191 3.35 -11.66 14.86
C PHE A 191 3.42 -12.58 13.64
N GLY A 192 4.55 -13.24 13.41
CA GLY A 192 4.69 -14.28 12.40
C GLY A 192 3.82 -15.50 12.69
N ILE A 193 3.86 -16.01 13.92
CA ILE A 193 2.98 -17.10 14.37
C ILE A 193 1.51 -16.67 14.38
N CYS A 194 1.20 -15.46 14.83
CA CYS A 194 -0.16 -14.94 14.79
C CYS A 194 -0.67 -14.81 13.35
N THR A 195 0.21 -14.44 12.41
CA THR A 195 -0.10 -14.42 10.96
C THR A 195 -0.45 -15.84 10.49
N LEU A 196 0.39 -16.84 10.79
CA LEU A 196 0.08 -18.25 10.46
C LEU A 196 -1.26 -18.70 11.04
N MET A 197 -1.53 -18.37 12.30
CA MET A 197 -2.78 -18.71 12.97
C MET A 197 -3.99 -18.10 12.23
N ALA A 198 -3.86 -16.84 11.80
CA ALA A 198 -4.92 -16.13 11.08
C ALA A 198 -5.10 -16.59 9.63
N THR A 199 -4.05 -17.08 8.96
CA THR A 199 -4.08 -17.39 7.52
C THR A 199 -4.09 -18.88 7.17
N MET A 200 -3.94 -19.78 8.15
CA MET A 200 -4.13 -21.21 7.90
C MET A 200 -5.62 -21.63 7.94
N PRO A 201 -5.95 -22.75 7.27
CA PRO A 201 -7.25 -23.40 7.46
C PRO A 201 -7.45 -23.82 8.92
N GLY A 202 -8.70 -23.83 9.37
CA GLY A 202 -9.06 -24.14 10.76
C GLY A 202 -9.66 -22.95 11.51
N LEU A 203 -9.73 -23.07 12.83
CA LEU A 203 -10.25 -22.03 13.72
C LEU A 203 -9.09 -21.34 14.45
N PRO A 204 -8.79 -20.04 14.19
CA PRO A 204 -7.89 -19.29 15.04
C PRO A 204 -8.57 -18.99 16.38
N MET A 205 -7.89 -19.29 17.48
CA MET A 205 -8.35 -18.96 18.82
C MET A 205 -7.33 -18.06 19.51
N PHE A 206 -7.79 -16.89 19.95
CA PHE A 206 -7.00 -15.95 20.73
C PHE A 206 -7.26 -16.19 22.21
N GLY A 207 -6.19 -16.35 22.99
CA GLY A 207 -6.29 -16.45 24.44
C GLY A 207 -6.70 -15.12 25.07
N HIS A 208 -7.27 -15.18 26.28
CA HIS A 208 -7.54 -13.97 27.05
C HIS A 208 -6.24 -13.15 27.26
N GLY A 209 -6.33 -11.84 27.10
CA GLY A 209 -5.20 -10.91 27.27
C GLY A 209 -4.13 -10.98 26.17
N GLN A 210 -4.30 -11.83 25.14
CA GLN A 210 -3.30 -12.01 24.08
C GLN A 210 -3.10 -10.72 23.26
N VAL A 211 -4.19 -10.02 22.90
CA VAL A 211 -4.14 -8.78 22.10
C VAL A 211 -3.55 -7.64 22.91
N GLU A 212 -3.94 -7.55 24.18
CA GLU A 212 -3.49 -6.56 25.15
C GLU A 212 -2.06 -6.80 25.66
N GLY A 213 -1.54 -8.03 25.47
CA GLY A 213 -0.21 -8.42 25.90
C GLY A 213 -0.07 -8.64 27.41
N LEU A 214 -1.14 -9.08 28.06
CA LEU A 214 -1.15 -9.46 29.48
C LEU A 214 -0.30 -10.71 29.69
N ARG A 215 0.44 -10.75 30.80
CA ARG A 215 1.39 -11.81 31.13
C ARG A 215 0.87 -12.75 32.20
N GLU A 216 -0.05 -12.29 33.04
CA GLU A 216 -0.60 -13.10 34.14
C GLU A 216 -1.25 -14.37 33.56
N LYS A 217 -0.78 -15.52 34.06
CA LYS A 217 -1.36 -16.83 33.74
C LYS A 217 -2.52 -17.09 34.71
N TYR A 218 -3.73 -17.23 34.16
CA TYR A 218 -4.94 -17.45 34.93
C TYR A 218 -5.21 -18.96 35.07
N GLY A 219 -4.73 -19.53 36.17
CA GLY A 219 -5.08 -20.90 36.58
C GLY A 219 -6.51 -21.01 37.11
N MET A 220 -7.00 -22.23 37.29
CA MET A 220 -8.36 -22.52 37.77
C MET A 220 -8.66 -21.99 39.19
N GLU A 221 -7.62 -21.70 39.98
CA GLU A 221 -7.71 -21.15 41.33
C GLU A 221 -7.98 -19.63 41.38
N TYR A 222 -7.91 -18.94 40.24
CA TYR A 222 -8.02 -17.48 40.19
C TYR A 222 -9.49 -17.03 40.20
N LYS A 223 -9.82 -16.07 41.07
CA LYS A 223 -11.15 -15.43 41.14
C LYS A 223 -11.18 -14.02 40.54
N ARG A 224 -10.01 -13.46 40.29
CA ARG A 224 -9.74 -12.14 39.70
C ARG A 224 -8.27 -12.09 39.27
N ALA A 225 -7.92 -11.12 38.44
CA ALA A 225 -6.51 -10.77 38.22
C ALA A 225 -5.85 -10.32 39.53
N TYR A 226 -4.63 -10.78 39.77
CA TYR A 226 -3.79 -10.32 40.87
C TYR A 226 -2.79 -9.27 40.44
N TRP A 227 -2.49 -9.20 39.14
CA TRP A 227 -1.60 -8.19 38.59
C TRP A 227 -2.42 -7.03 38.00
N ASP A 228 -2.00 -5.80 38.31
CA ASP A 228 -2.56 -4.59 37.69
C ASP A 228 -1.80 -4.29 36.39
N GLU A 229 -1.98 -5.18 35.40
CA GLU A 229 -1.33 -5.05 34.10
C GLU A 229 -2.04 -4.03 33.22
N GLN A 230 -1.26 -3.12 32.64
CA GLN A 230 -1.77 -2.16 31.67
C GLN A 230 -1.61 -2.72 30.24
N PRO A 231 -2.65 -2.63 29.39
CA PRO A 231 -2.57 -3.09 28.00
C PRO A 231 -1.44 -2.40 27.22
N ASP A 232 -0.67 -3.19 26.49
CA ASP A 232 0.42 -2.70 25.64
C ASP A 232 -0.13 -2.13 24.33
N GLN A 233 -0.21 -0.79 24.26
CA GLN A 233 -0.78 -0.11 23.09
C GLN A 233 -0.03 -0.41 21.78
N GLN A 234 1.29 -0.59 21.82
CA GLN A 234 2.06 -0.91 20.61
C GLN A 234 1.70 -2.30 20.07
N LEU A 235 1.47 -3.25 20.99
CA LEU A 235 1.04 -4.59 20.62
C LEU A 235 -0.38 -4.57 20.02
N ILE A 236 -1.30 -3.82 20.61
CA ILE A 236 -2.68 -3.66 20.12
C ILE A 236 -2.72 -2.99 18.75
N GLU A 237 -1.95 -1.90 18.58
CA GLU A 237 -1.82 -1.20 17.29
C GLU A 237 -1.29 -2.15 16.22
N ARG A 238 -0.29 -2.97 16.55
CA ARG A 238 0.26 -3.96 15.61
C ARG A 238 -0.71 -5.09 15.28
N HIS A 239 -1.51 -5.58 16.22
CA HIS A 239 -2.64 -6.46 15.88
C HIS A 239 -3.63 -5.79 14.94
N THR A 240 -3.91 -4.50 15.18
CA THR A 240 -4.89 -3.72 14.42
C THR A 240 -4.51 -3.56 12.96
N TRP A 241 -3.25 -3.24 12.66
CA TRP A 241 -2.82 -3.08 11.26
C TRP A 241 -2.35 -4.40 10.61
N GLN A 242 -1.81 -5.36 11.38
CA GLN A 242 -1.23 -6.59 10.82
C GLN A 242 -2.21 -7.78 10.78
N ILE A 243 -2.94 -8.04 11.88
CA ILE A 243 -3.69 -9.29 12.07
C ILE A 243 -5.19 -9.13 11.78
N PHE A 244 -5.82 -8.09 12.31
CA PHE A 244 -7.27 -7.90 12.15
C PHE A 244 -7.74 -7.79 10.70
N PRO A 245 -6.99 -7.18 9.76
CA PRO A 245 -7.36 -7.20 8.35
C PRO A 245 -7.40 -8.62 7.77
N LEU A 246 -6.48 -9.50 8.19
CA LEU A 246 -6.45 -10.90 7.77
C LEU A 246 -7.65 -11.67 8.35
N LEU A 247 -8.03 -11.37 9.60
CA LEU A 247 -9.21 -11.95 10.24
C LEU A 247 -10.52 -11.54 9.52
N LYS A 248 -10.61 -10.31 9.03
CA LYS A 248 -11.76 -9.85 8.23
C LYS A 248 -11.85 -10.54 6.86
N GLN A 249 -10.75 -11.09 6.37
CA GLN A 249 -10.64 -11.81 5.09
C GLN A 249 -10.53 -13.33 5.27
N ARG A 250 -10.96 -13.89 6.41
CA ARG A 250 -10.84 -15.33 6.71
C ARG A 250 -11.48 -16.23 5.66
N TYR A 251 -12.47 -15.76 4.91
CA TYR A 251 -13.07 -16.53 3.81
C TYR A 251 -12.03 -16.99 2.76
N LEU A 252 -10.96 -16.20 2.55
CA LEU A 252 -9.87 -16.53 1.62
C LEU A 252 -8.90 -17.58 2.18
N PHE A 253 -8.86 -17.75 3.51
CA PHE A 253 -7.85 -18.55 4.21
C PHE A 253 -8.41 -19.82 4.84
N ALA A 254 -9.71 -19.85 5.17
CA ALA A 254 -10.29 -20.86 6.03
C ALA A 254 -10.58 -22.20 5.33
N ASN A 255 -10.71 -22.22 4.00
CA ASN A 255 -11.05 -23.43 3.25
C ASN A 255 -9.79 -24.16 2.73
N VAL A 256 -9.93 -25.44 2.37
CA VAL A 256 -8.84 -26.32 1.91
C VAL A 256 -8.95 -26.71 0.44
N GLU A 257 -10.06 -26.37 -0.23
CA GLU A 257 -10.32 -26.75 -1.63
C GLU A 257 -9.24 -26.29 -2.62
N GLN A 258 -8.63 -25.13 -2.35
CA GLN A 258 -7.56 -24.54 -3.15
C GLN A 258 -6.35 -24.19 -2.27
N PHE A 259 -6.19 -24.91 -1.16
CA PHE A 259 -5.06 -24.73 -0.25
C PHE A 259 -3.90 -25.62 -0.66
N TYR A 260 -2.74 -25.01 -0.90
CA TYR A 260 -1.53 -25.73 -1.28
C TYR A 260 -0.37 -25.30 -0.39
N LEU A 261 0.18 -26.25 0.37
CA LEU A 261 1.44 -26.08 1.11
C LEU A 261 2.61 -26.32 0.15
N TYR A 262 3.63 -25.47 0.17
CA TYR A 262 4.80 -25.55 -0.70
C TYR A 262 6.08 -25.88 0.08
N ASP A 263 7.00 -26.52 -0.63
CA ASP A 263 8.39 -26.59 -0.21
C ASP A 263 9.14 -25.32 -0.67
N PHE A 264 9.94 -24.77 0.23
CA PHE A 264 10.80 -23.61 -0.02
C PHE A 264 12.21 -24.12 -0.29
N TYR A 265 12.65 -24.05 -1.55
CA TYR A 265 13.98 -24.53 -1.94
C TYR A 265 14.99 -23.40 -1.81
N ASN A 266 15.99 -23.57 -0.96
CA ASN A 266 17.08 -22.61 -0.80
C ASN A 266 17.99 -22.60 -2.05
N THR A 267 18.99 -21.71 -2.05
CA THR A 267 19.97 -21.59 -3.15
C THR A 267 20.79 -22.84 -3.41
N ASP A 268 20.92 -23.73 -2.41
CA ASP A 268 21.65 -24.98 -2.50
C ASP A 268 20.78 -26.16 -2.97
N GLY A 269 19.48 -25.92 -3.20
CA GLY A 269 18.52 -26.92 -3.68
C GLY A 269 17.90 -27.80 -2.59
N PHE A 270 18.14 -27.49 -1.32
CA PHE A 270 17.51 -28.18 -0.18
C PHE A 270 16.24 -27.47 0.25
N VAL A 271 15.30 -28.24 0.82
CA VAL A 271 14.09 -27.67 1.44
C VAL A 271 14.48 -27.02 2.76
N ASP A 272 14.19 -25.74 2.91
CA ASP A 272 14.31 -25.04 4.18
C ASP A 272 13.05 -25.30 5.03
N GLU A 273 13.18 -26.21 5.99
CA GLU A 273 12.07 -26.57 6.87
C GLU A 273 11.67 -25.45 7.84
N ASN A 274 12.44 -24.36 7.94
CA ASN A 274 12.08 -23.19 8.75
C ASN A 274 11.11 -22.24 8.05
N VAL A 275 10.87 -22.43 6.75
CA VAL A 275 9.98 -21.58 5.95
C VAL A 275 8.64 -22.27 5.76
N PHE A 276 7.56 -21.60 6.13
CA PHE A 276 6.19 -21.98 5.85
C PHE A 276 5.69 -21.19 4.65
N ALA A 277 5.34 -21.85 3.55
CA ALA A 277 4.83 -21.22 2.34
C ALA A 277 3.56 -21.92 1.87
N TYR A 278 2.45 -21.20 1.72
CA TYR A 278 1.20 -21.78 1.22
C TYR A 278 0.34 -20.75 0.50
N SER A 279 -0.46 -21.24 -0.44
CA SER A 279 -1.44 -20.43 -1.17
C SER A 279 -2.86 -20.86 -0.86
N ASN A 280 -3.79 -19.93 -1.03
CA ASN A 280 -5.21 -20.21 -1.01
C ASN A 280 -5.97 -19.31 -1.98
N ARG A 281 -7.15 -19.75 -2.41
CA ARG A 281 -7.98 -19.03 -3.37
C ARG A 281 -9.46 -19.07 -3.00
N TYR A 282 -10.15 -17.99 -3.33
CA TYR A 282 -11.60 -17.90 -3.25
C TYR A 282 -12.13 -17.04 -4.40
N GLY A 283 -12.83 -17.68 -5.35
CA GLY A 283 -13.19 -17.03 -6.62
C GLY A 283 -11.93 -16.55 -7.37
N GLU A 284 -11.89 -15.26 -7.69
CA GLU A 284 -10.72 -14.61 -8.30
C GLU A 284 -9.70 -14.08 -7.29
N GLU A 285 -10.00 -14.14 -5.99
CA GLU A 285 -9.02 -13.74 -4.98
C GLU A 285 -8.00 -14.84 -4.74
N ARG A 286 -6.74 -14.41 -4.59
CA ARG A 286 -5.57 -15.27 -4.47
C ARG A 286 -4.71 -14.76 -3.31
N SER A 287 -4.15 -15.68 -2.54
CA SER A 287 -3.19 -15.36 -1.48
C SER A 287 -1.98 -16.29 -1.55
N LEU A 288 -0.81 -15.75 -1.20
CA LEU A 288 0.41 -16.53 -0.93
C LEU A 288 1.02 -16.01 0.36
N VAL A 289 1.04 -16.85 1.38
CA VAL A 289 1.62 -16.54 2.70
C VAL A 289 2.96 -17.23 2.80
N VAL A 290 3.98 -16.49 3.22
CA VAL A 290 5.33 -17.01 3.46
C VAL A 290 5.84 -16.50 4.80
N TYR A 291 6.33 -17.39 5.65
CA TYR A 291 6.85 -17.04 6.96
C TYR A 291 8.09 -17.85 7.31
N HIS A 292 9.15 -17.16 7.74
CA HIS A 292 10.39 -17.76 8.21
C HIS A 292 10.40 -17.85 9.74
N ASN A 293 10.15 -19.01 10.33
CA ASN A 293 10.12 -19.18 11.80
C ASN A 293 11.51 -19.50 12.38
N HIS A 294 12.49 -18.64 12.13
CA HIS A 294 13.85 -18.84 12.63
C HIS A 294 14.61 -17.51 12.75
N PHE A 295 15.57 -17.47 13.68
CA PHE A 295 16.50 -16.35 13.79
C PHE A 295 17.69 -16.51 12.84
N GLY A 296 17.50 -16.09 11.59
CA GLY A 296 18.51 -16.07 10.54
C GLY A 296 17.92 -15.56 9.23
N ASP A 297 18.75 -15.41 8.21
CA ASP A 297 18.31 -15.00 6.88
C ASP A 297 18.28 -16.22 5.95
N THR A 298 17.29 -16.27 5.06
CA THR A 298 17.18 -17.32 4.03
C THR A 298 16.65 -16.74 2.72
N SER A 299 16.96 -17.40 1.61
CA SER A 299 16.40 -17.03 0.32
C SER A 299 16.27 -18.23 -0.59
N GLY A 300 15.27 -18.21 -1.46
CA GLY A 300 14.90 -19.40 -2.20
C GLY A 300 13.64 -19.25 -3.03
N TRP A 301 13.15 -20.37 -3.55
CA TRP A 301 12.02 -20.43 -4.46
C TRP A 301 10.85 -21.21 -3.85
N VAL A 302 9.67 -20.62 -3.95
CA VAL A 302 8.39 -21.32 -3.79
C VAL A 302 7.97 -21.81 -5.17
N ARG A 303 7.92 -23.12 -5.39
CA ARG A 303 7.62 -23.68 -6.72
C ARG A 303 6.61 -24.82 -6.70
N THR A 304 6.88 -25.89 -5.98
CA THR A 304 6.09 -27.13 -6.04
C THR A 304 5.42 -27.38 -4.70
N SER A 305 4.15 -27.76 -4.71
CA SER A 305 3.42 -28.08 -3.50
C SER A 305 3.94 -29.38 -2.88
N ALA A 306 3.80 -29.53 -1.57
CA ALA A 306 3.78 -30.83 -0.94
C ALA A 306 2.64 -31.69 -1.55
N ALA A 307 2.75 -33.00 -1.38
CA ALA A 307 1.70 -33.92 -1.81
C ALA A 307 0.41 -33.69 -0.98
N PHE A 308 -0.74 -33.83 -1.64
CA PHE A 308 -2.04 -33.78 -0.98
C PHE A 308 -2.99 -34.80 -1.63
N MET A 309 -3.95 -35.29 -0.86
CA MET A 309 -4.98 -36.22 -1.35
C MET A 309 -6.05 -35.47 -2.15
N ASP A 310 -6.15 -35.73 -3.45
CA ASP A 310 -7.25 -35.23 -4.27
C ASP A 310 -8.46 -36.15 -4.10
N LYS A 311 -9.49 -35.66 -3.38
CA LYS A 311 -10.73 -36.41 -3.12
C LYS A 311 -11.50 -36.78 -4.38
N LYS A 312 -11.32 -36.06 -5.49
CA LYS A 312 -12.02 -36.36 -6.76
C LYS A 312 -11.37 -37.52 -7.49
N SER A 313 -10.04 -37.63 -7.46
CA SER A 313 -9.31 -38.73 -8.11
C SER A 313 -8.97 -39.89 -7.19
N GLY A 314 -8.96 -39.67 -5.87
CA GLY A 314 -8.52 -40.65 -4.88
C GLY A 314 -7.00 -40.88 -4.87
N GLU A 315 -6.23 -39.97 -5.47
CA GLU A 315 -4.77 -40.08 -5.63
C GLU A 315 -4.06 -38.89 -4.99
N GLN A 316 -2.81 -39.11 -4.56
CA GLN A 316 -1.95 -38.03 -4.12
C GLN A 316 -1.44 -37.23 -5.33
N ARG A 317 -1.53 -35.90 -5.24
CA ARG A 317 -1.11 -34.98 -6.30
C ARG A 317 -0.22 -33.88 -5.76
N GLN A 318 0.54 -33.27 -6.66
CA GLN A 318 1.28 -32.04 -6.44
C GLN A 318 0.94 -31.06 -7.55
N VAL A 319 1.00 -29.77 -7.23
CA VAL A 319 0.79 -28.69 -8.20
C VAL A 319 1.95 -27.71 -8.15
N ASP A 320 2.26 -27.08 -9.28
CA ASP A 320 3.18 -25.95 -9.30
C ASP A 320 2.49 -24.66 -8.80
N LEU A 321 3.28 -23.65 -8.45
CA LEU A 321 2.79 -22.38 -7.92
C LEU A 321 1.85 -21.67 -8.90
N ARG A 322 2.11 -21.78 -10.21
CA ARG A 322 1.26 -21.20 -11.25
C ARG A 322 -0.13 -21.84 -11.22
N ALA A 323 -0.23 -23.15 -11.14
CA ALA A 323 -1.48 -23.88 -11.04
C ALA A 323 -2.20 -23.58 -9.73
N GLY A 324 -1.50 -23.56 -8.59
CA GLY A 324 -2.09 -23.27 -7.29
C GLY A 324 -2.65 -21.84 -7.17
N LEU A 325 -2.03 -20.87 -7.85
CA LEU A 325 -2.52 -19.49 -7.93
C LEU A 325 -3.39 -19.21 -9.17
N ASP A 326 -3.58 -20.19 -10.06
CA ASP A 326 -4.31 -20.04 -11.33
C ASP A 326 -3.83 -18.84 -12.16
N LEU A 327 -2.53 -18.88 -12.48
CA LEU A 327 -1.84 -17.85 -13.25
C LEU A 327 -1.61 -18.32 -14.71
N PRO A 328 -1.63 -17.39 -15.69
CA PRO A 328 -1.33 -17.71 -17.07
C PRO A 328 0.16 -18.03 -17.27
N ASP A 329 0.49 -18.79 -18.32
CA ASP A 329 1.86 -18.98 -18.80
C ASP A 329 2.05 -18.26 -20.13
N ARG A 330 2.42 -16.99 -20.05
CA ARG A 330 2.60 -16.10 -21.21
C ARG A 330 3.77 -15.15 -20.98
N LYS A 331 4.60 -14.95 -22.00
CA LYS A 331 5.80 -14.10 -21.93
C LYS A 331 5.49 -12.61 -21.86
N SER A 332 4.39 -12.17 -22.48
CA SER A 332 3.92 -10.78 -22.49
C SER A 332 3.10 -10.40 -21.24
N THR A 333 2.86 -11.35 -20.33
CA THR A 333 1.97 -11.14 -19.19
C THR A 333 2.78 -10.97 -17.91
N TYR A 334 2.38 -10.02 -17.09
CA TYR A 334 2.96 -9.73 -15.79
C TYR A 334 1.90 -9.86 -14.69
N ILE A 335 2.36 -10.28 -13.52
CA ILE A 335 1.55 -10.47 -12.33
C ILE A 335 1.94 -9.38 -11.34
N LEU A 336 0.99 -8.49 -11.04
CA LEU A 336 1.13 -7.50 -9.98
C LEU A 336 0.52 -8.06 -8.71
N PHE A 337 1.15 -7.85 -7.57
CA PHE A 337 0.61 -8.26 -6.27
C PHE A 337 1.20 -7.42 -5.16
N ARG A 338 0.54 -7.38 -4.01
CA ARG A 338 0.92 -6.55 -2.88
C ARG A 338 1.17 -7.40 -1.66
N ASP A 339 2.28 -7.14 -0.98
CA ASP A 339 2.48 -7.65 0.38
C ASP A 339 1.66 -6.81 1.36
N ARG A 340 0.67 -7.42 2.01
CA ARG A 340 -0.20 -6.75 2.97
C ARG A 340 0.54 -6.24 4.20
N LEU A 341 1.69 -6.84 4.54
CA LEU A 341 2.42 -6.49 5.76
C LEU A 341 3.34 -5.27 5.54
N SER A 342 4.10 -5.25 4.43
CA SER A 342 4.96 -4.10 4.10
C SER A 342 4.24 -2.99 3.32
N GLY A 343 3.09 -3.30 2.73
CA GLY A 343 2.36 -2.40 1.85
C GLY A 343 2.98 -2.24 0.46
N LEU A 344 4.11 -2.89 0.18
CA LEU A 344 4.82 -2.83 -1.10
C LEU A 344 4.13 -3.69 -2.17
N GLU A 345 4.15 -3.16 -3.39
CA GLU A 345 3.68 -3.81 -4.61
C GLU A 345 4.86 -4.39 -5.39
N TYR A 346 4.62 -5.53 -6.02
CA TYR A 346 5.60 -6.31 -6.73
C TYR A 346 5.06 -6.66 -8.11
N ILE A 347 5.97 -6.78 -9.06
CA ILE A 347 5.70 -7.28 -10.41
C ILE A 347 6.58 -8.48 -10.69
N ARG A 348 6.02 -9.51 -11.32
CA ARG A 348 6.75 -10.68 -11.81
C ARG A 348 6.23 -11.09 -13.16
N ASN A 349 7.12 -11.53 -14.04
CA ASN A 349 6.70 -12.11 -15.32
C ASN A 349 5.97 -13.45 -15.09
N ALA A 350 4.82 -13.64 -15.74
CA ALA A 350 3.97 -14.81 -15.54
C ALA A 350 4.66 -16.10 -16.02
N HIS A 351 5.33 -16.06 -17.18
CA HIS A 351 6.14 -17.18 -17.67
C HIS A 351 7.31 -17.52 -16.72
N ALA A 352 7.95 -16.53 -16.12
CA ALA A 352 9.01 -16.78 -15.14
C ALA A 352 8.49 -17.54 -13.89
N ILE A 353 7.31 -17.17 -13.38
CA ILE A 353 6.65 -17.89 -12.28
C ILE A 353 6.33 -19.34 -12.70
N ALA A 354 5.80 -19.55 -13.90
CA ALA A 354 5.48 -20.88 -14.41
C ALA A 354 6.71 -21.80 -14.47
N GLN A 355 7.86 -21.28 -14.88
CA GLN A 355 9.07 -22.08 -15.08
C GLN A 355 9.90 -22.26 -13.79
N LYS A 356 10.03 -21.22 -12.97
CA LYS A 356 10.96 -21.18 -11.83
C LYS A 356 10.28 -21.08 -10.47
N GLY A 357 9.00 -20.78 -10.41
CA GLY A 357 8.33 -20.37 -9.17
C GLY A 357 8.63 -18.92 -8.79
N LEU A 358 8.36 -18.56 -7.53
CA LEU A 358 8.58 -17.22 -7.00
C LEU A 358 9.81 -17.19 -6.09
N TYR A 359 10.79 -16.35 -6.42
CA TYR A 359 11.95 -16.09 -5.57
C TYR A 359 11.60 -15.09 -4.45
N ILE A 360 11.99 -15.41 -3.23
CA ILE A 360 11.73 -14.60 -2.02
C ILE A 360 12.98 -14.60 -1.14
N GLN A 361 13.28 -13.44 -0.54
CA GLN A 361 14.28 -13.25 0.50
C GLN A 361 13.56 -12.99 1.83
N LEU A 362 14.00 -13.65 2.88
CA LEU A 362 13.37 -13.61 4.20
C LEU A 362 14.43 -13.38 5.27
N ASP A 363 14.30 -12.28 6.00
CA ASP A 363 15.09 -12.03 7.21
C ASP A 363 14.55 -12.88 8.39
N ALA A 364 15.19 -12.76 9.54
CA ALA A 364 14.75 -13.41 10.78
C ALA A 364 13.29 -13.10 11.11
N TYR A 365 12.48 -14.14 11.33
CA TYR A 365 11.05 -14.03 11.65
C TYR A 365 10.21 -13.23 10.63
N ARG A 366 10.69 -13.10 9.39
CA ARG A 366 9.99 -12.33 8.35
C ARG A 366 8.76 -13.08 7.85
N ALA A 367 7.63 -12.36 7.79
CA ALA A 367 6.41 -12.81 7.14
C ALA A 367 6.11 -11.95 5.90
N HIS A 368 5.48 -12.55 4.89
CA HIS A 368 4.85 -11.91 3.75
C HIS A 368 3.44 -12.48 3.56
N VAL A 369 2.49 -11.60 3.27
CA VAL A 369 1.13 -12.00 2.89
C VAL A 369 0.81 -11.33 1.56
N PHE A 370 1.18 -12.00 0.47
CA PHE A 370 0.94 -11.51 -0.87
C PHE A 370 -0.53 -11.72 -1.24
N MET A 371 -1.19 -10.64 -1.64
CA MET A 371 -2.59 -10.58 -2.02
C MET A 371 -2.80 -9.57 -3.16
N GLY A 372 -4.03 -9.44 -3.65
CA GLY A 372 -4.37 -8.45 -4.67
C GLY A 372 -3.70 -8.76 -6.01
N PHE A 373 -3.58 -10.05 -6.34
CA PHE A 373 -2.99 -10.50 -7.60
C PHE A 373 -3.79 -9.95 -8.79
N GLN A 374 -3.11 -9.22 -9.66
CA GLN A 374 -3.64 -8.70 -10.91
C GLN A 374 -2.81 -9.23 -12.08
N ILE A 375 -3.50 -9.63 -13.13
CA ILE A 375 -2.89 -10.12 -14.36
C ILE A 375 -2.94 -8.97 -15.37
N VAL A 376 -1.79 -8.49 -15.81
CA VAL A 376 -1.67 -7.40 -16.78
C VAL A 376 -0.90 -7.85 -18.01
N GLU A 377 -1.38 -7.49 -19.19
CA GLU A 377 -0.62 -7.66 -20.43
C GLU A 377 0.26 -6.44 -20.66
N ASP A 378 1.47 -6.68 -21.15
CA ASP A 378 2.41 -5.63 -21.55
C ASP A 378 1.90 -4.90 -22.80
N ASP A 379 2.16 -3.60 -22.87
CA ASP A 379 1.81 -2.79 -24.03
C ASP A 379 2.88 -2.89 -25.14
N GLU A 380 2.62 -2.26 -26.29
CA GLU A 380 3.57 -2.25 -27.42
C GLU A 380 4.91 -1.60 -27.06
N GLN A 381 4.95 -0.73 -26.05
CA GLN A 381 6.13 -0.01 -25.58
C GLN A 381 6.91 -0.80 -24.52
N GLY A 382 6.37 -1.93 -24.06
CA GLY A 382 6.97 -2.75 -23.02
C GLY A 382 6.98 -2.08 -21.65
N SER A 383 6.00 -1.24 -21.33
CA SER A 383 6.01 -0.46 -20.09
C SER A 383 6.11 -1.35 -18.84
N TRP A 384 5.37 -2.45 -18.78
CA TRP A 384 5.42 -3.37 -17.64
C TRP A 384 6.73 -4.16 -17.60
N ARG A 385 7.31 -4.49 -18.76
CA ARG A 385 8.65 -5.07 -18.84
C ARG A 385 9.71 -4.15 -18.25
N GLN A 386 9.68 -2.87 -18.59
CA GLN A 386 10.61 -1.87 -18.07
C GLN A 386 10.49 -1.75 -16.54
N VAL A 387 9.26 -1.73 -15.99
CA VAL A 387 9.03 -1.73 -14.54
C VAL A 387 9.61 -2.99 -13.89
N HIS A 388 9.34 -4.15 -14.47
CA HIS A 388 9.84 -5.44 -13.97
C HIS A 388 11.37 -5.50 -13.95
N GLU A 389 12.02 -5.09 -15.04
CA GLU A 389 13.49 -5.04 -15.14
C GLU A 389 14.10 -4.01 -14.20
N HIS A 390 13.46 -2.84 -14.06
CA HIS A 390 13.92 -1.78 -13.16
C HIS A 390 13.86 -2.19 -11.68
N LEU A 391 12.75 -2.83 -11.27
CA LEU A 391 12.58 -3.29 -9.89
C LEU A 391 13.47 -4.50 -9.60
N ASN A 392 13.70 -5.37 -10.59
CA ASN A 392 14.53 -6.58 -10.48
C ASN A 392 14.23 -7.39 -9.21
N GLY A 393 12.94 -7.63 -8.97
CA GLY A 393 12.49 -8.37 -7.78
C GLY A 393 12.09 -7.50 -6.58
N ARG A 394 12.56 -6.25 -6.49
CA ARG A 394 12.23 -5.34 -5.37
C ARG A 394 10.77 -4.89 -5.41
N GLY A 395 10.23 -4.52 -4.26
CA GLY A 395 8.91 -3.93 -4.13
C GLY A 395 8.95 -2.40 -4.24
N VAL A 396 7.81 -1.78 -4.58
CA VAL A 396 7.61 -0.33 -4.67
C VAL A 396 6.31 0.06 -3.98
N SER A 397 6.17 1.30 -3.53
CA SER A 397 4.95 1.77 -2.84
C SER A 397 3.75 1.98 -3.78
N ASP A 398 4.02 2.38 -5.02
CA ASP A 398 3.01 2.61 -6.06
C ASP A 398 3.59 2.19 -7.41
N ILE A 399 3.15 1.02 -7.88
CA ILE A 399 3.70 0.43 -9.09
C ILE A 399 3.18 1.10 -10.37
N HIS A 400 2.00 1.69 -10.32
CA HIS A 400 1.40 2.42 -11.44
C HIS A 400 2.06 3.78 -11.64
N ALA A 401 2.43 4.47 -10.56
CA ALA A 401 3.26 5.67 -10.66
C ALA A 401 4.60 5.35 -11.34
N LEU A 402 5.28 4.26 -10.92
CA LEU A 402 6.54 3.86 -11.53
C LEU A 402 6.38 3.46 -13.01
N GLN A 403 5.29 2.78 -13.37
CA GLN A 403 4.94 2.44 -14.75
C GLN A 403 4.85 3.69 -15.64
N TRP A 404 4.24 4.76 -15.13
CA TRP A 404 4.14 6.03 -15.85
C TRP A 404 5.48 6.78 -15.89
N GLU A 405 6.26 6.76 -14.82
CA GLU A 405 7.51 7.52 -14.73
C GLU A 405 8.64 6.96 -15.61
N LEU A 406 8.78 5.63 -15.72
CA LEU A 406 9.94 5.03 -16.37
C LEU A 406 10.09 5.40 -17.85
N PRO A 407 9.04 5.31 -18.70
CA PRO A 407 9.13 5.76 -20.09
C PRO A 407 9.48 7.25 -20.21
N LEU A 408 9.06 8.06 -19.23
CA LEU A 408 9.26 9.50 -19.21
C LEU A 408 10.54 9.94 -18.50
N LYS A 409 11.36 9.01 -18.00
CA LYS A 409 12.54 9.32 -17.16
C LYS A 409 13.48 10.34 -17.80
N ALA A 410 13.68 10.23 -19.13
CA ALA A 410 14.54 11.14 -19.88
C ALA A 410 14.06 12.61 -19.82
N VAL A 411 12.77 12.85 -19.61
CA VAL A 411 12.15 14.18 -19.51
C VAL A 411 11.94 14.58 -18.05
N LEU A 412 11.39 13.66 -17.24
CA LEU A 412 11.04 13.94 -15.85
C LEU A 412 12.29 14.22 -15.00
N GLN A 413 13.42 13.57 -15.26
CA GLN A 413 14.64 13.83 -14.50
C GLN A 413 15.19 15.26 -14.73
N PRO A 414 15.42 15.72 -15.98
CA PRO A 414 15.78 17.13 -16.22
C PRO A 414 14.73 18.12 -15.73
N LEU A 415 13.44 17.76 -15.78
CA LEU A 415 12.38 18.63 -15.27
C LEU A 415 12.46 18.76 -13.74
N ARG A 416 12.69 17.67 -13.00
CA ARG A 416 12.95 17.69 -11.56
C ARG A 416 14.22 18.51 -11.23
N ASP A 417 15.22 18.48 -12.10
CA ASP A 417 16.41 19.32 -11.97
C ASP A 417 16.06 20.82 -12.16
N ILE A 418 15.05 21.18 -12.94
CA ILE A 418 14.57 22.58 -13.08
C ILE A 418 13.60 22.96 -11.94
N VAL A 419 12.86 21.97 -11.41
CA VAL A 419 11.77 22.15 -10.45
C VAL A 419 12.10 21.42 -9.15
N ASN A 420 13.22 21.78 -8.53
CA ASN A 420 13.58 21.34 -7.17
C ASN A 420 13.77 22.54 -6.23
N PRO A 421 13.58 22.36 -4.91
CA PRO A 421 13.62 23.48 -3.96
C PRO A 421 14.96 24.22 -3.94
N GLY A 422 16.08 23.50 -4.09
CA GLY A 422 17.41 24.10 -4.11
C GLY A 422 17.62 25.04 -5.30
N TYR A 423 17.21 24.60 -6.50
CA TYR A 423 17.29 25.43 -7.70
C TYR A 423 16.28 26.58 -7.68
N ILE A 424 15.06 26.38 -7.15
CA ILE A 424 14.10 27.49 -6.99
C ILE A 424 14.66 28.59 -6.09
N LYS A 425 15.26 28.22 -4.95
CA LYS A 425 15.92 29.19 -4.08
C LYS A 425 17.06 29.92 -4.80
N TYR A 426 17.86 29.20 -5.57
CA TYR A 426 18.88 29.80 -6.42
C TYR A 426 18.28 30.79 -7.44
N LEU A 427 17.19 30.44 -8.13
CA LEU A 427 16.49 31.34 -9.06
C LEU A 427 16.01 32.61 -8.37
N LEU A 428 15.45 32.50 -7.16
CA LEU A 428 15.00 33.65 -6.36
C LEU A 428 16.17 34.55 -5.94
N ASP A 429 17.31 33.96 -5.56
CA ASP A 429 18.53 34.70 -5.21
C ASP A 429 19.13 35.45 -6.41
N GLN A 430 18.90 34.96 -7.64
CA GLN A 430 19.34 35.62 -8.87
C GLN A 430 18.45 36.80 -9.30
N LYS A 431 17.28 37.03 -8.68
CA LYS A 431 16.40 38.14 -9.05
C LYS A 431 17.18 39.47 -9.03
N PRO A 432 17.10 40.30 -10.10
CA PRO A 432 17.87 41.54 -10.18
C PRO A 432 17.57 42.46 -9.00
N ARG A 433 18.60 42.84 -8.26
CA ARG A 433 18.50 43.77 -7.11
C ARG A 433 18.69 45.23 -7.52
N ASN A 434 19.42 45.45 -8.61
CA ASN A 434 19.76 46.78 -9.09
C ASN A 434 19.19 46.98 -10.50
N PRO A 435 18.70 48.18 -10.80
CA PRO A 435 18.37 48.60 -12.15
C PRO A 435 19.44 48.32 -13.20
N GLY A 436 19.04 47.76 -14.34
CA GLY A 436 19.90 47.60 -15.51
C GLY A 436 21.02 46.58 -15.37
N SER A 437 21.01 45.76 -14.31
CA SER A 437 21.92 44.62 -14.22
C SER A 437 21.64 43.64 -15.36
N LEU A 438 22.69 42.95 -15.81
CA LEU A 438 22.57 41.81 -16.71
C LEU A 438 22.70 40.52 -15.90
N PRO A 439 22.07 39.41 -16.34
CA PRO A 439 22.24 38.13 -15.68
C PRO A 439 23.71 37.70 -15.82
N GLY A 440 24.31 37.21 -14.73
CA GLY A 440 25.69 36.70 -14.76
C GLY A 440 25.82 35.48 -15.67
N ASP A 441 26.97 35.33 -16.34
CA ASP A 441 27.20 34.21 -17.27
C ASP A 441 27.06 32.85 -16.60
N ALA A 442 27.45 32.72 -15.31
CA ALA A 442 27.27 31.49 -14.55
C ALA A 442 25.79 31.08 -14.43
N PHE A 443 24.90 32.04 -14.18
CA PHE A 443 23.46 31.80 -14.11
C PHE A 443 22.88 31.37 -15.46
N LEU A 444 23.26 32.08 -16.54
CA LEU A 444 22.81 31.73 -17.89
C LEU A 444 23.30 30.34 -18.33
N ASN A 445 24.57 30.00 -18.02
CA ASN A 445 25.15 28.71 -18.35
C ASN A 445 24.43 27.57 -17.62
N GLU A 446 24.15 27.76 -16.33
CA GLU A 446 23.43 26.79 -15.52
C GLU A 446 21.99 26.60 -16.04
N ALA A 447 21.29 27.70 -16.32
CA ALA A 447 19.92 27.65 -16.82
C ALA A 447 19.84 27.00 -18.21
N GLU A 448 20.75 27.36 -19.13
CA GLU A 448 20.85 26.78 -20.47
C GLU A 448 21.20 25.29 -20.42
N HIS A 449 22.11 24.89 -19.53
CA HIS A 449 22.47 23.48 -19.37
C HIS A 449 21.25 22.63 -18.98
N ARG A 450 20.47 23.10 -18.01
CA ARG A 450 19.23 22.44 -17.57
C ARG A 450 18.18 22.38 -18.68
N LEU A 451 17.99 23.46 -19.43
CA LEU A 451 17.11 23.45 -20.61
C LEU A 451 17.59 22.43 -21.64
N GLY A 452 18.89 22.42 -21.94
CA GLY A 452 19.47 21.50 -22.91
C GLY A 452 19.24 20.03 -22.55
N ASN A 453 19.34 19.68 -21.26
CA ASN A 453 19.00 18.34 -20.79
C ASN A 453 17.50 18.03 -20.96
N LEU A 454 16.62 18.96 -20.63
CA LEU A 454 15.17 18.80 -20.80
C LEU A 454 14.78 18.60 -22.27
N VAL A 455 15.29 19.45 -23.16
CA VAL A 455 15.02 19.35 -24.60
C VAL A 455 15.58 18.05 -25.17
N ARG A 456 16.83 17.66 -24.85
CA ARG A 456 17.40 16.38 -25.31
C ARG A 456 16.56 15.19 -24.86
N GLY A 457 16.08 15.20 -23.62
CA GLY A 457 15.19 14.18 -23.09
C GLY A 457 13.88 14.08 -23.88
N ALA A 458 13.21 15.22 -24.10
CA ALA A 458 11.93 15.30 -24.79
C ALA A 458 12.03 14.92 -26.27
N VAL A 459 13.09 15.39 -26.93
CA VAL A 459 13.38 15.12 -28.33
C VAL A 459 13.73 13.65 -28.56
N SER A 460 14.50 13.03 -27.66
CA SER A 460 14.80 11.60 -27.70
C SER A 460 13.53 10.75 -27.54
N LEU A 461 12.61 11.18 -26.68
CA LEU A 461 11.34 10.48 -26.45
C LEU A 461 10.40 10.57 -27.67
N LEU A 462 10.38 11.72 -28.35
CA LEU A 462 9.48 11.99 -29.48
C LEU A 462 10.11 11.72 -30.86
N GLY A 463 11.39 11.31 -30.91
CA GLY A 463 12.11 11.04 -32.16
C GLY A 463 12.33 12.28 -33.03
N LEU A 464 12.50 13.45 -32.41
CA LEU A 464 12.71 14.72 -33.10
C LEU A 464 14.21 15.04 -33.23
N ASN A 465 14.57 16.12 -33.94
CA ASN A 465 15.94 16.63 -33.97
C ASN A 465 15.98 18.14 -34.28
N PRO A 466 15.74 19.02 -33.29
CA PRO A 466 15.71 20.45 -33.50
C PRO A 466 17.12 21.07 -33.47
N ASP A 467 17.24 22.32 -33.94
CA ASP A 467 18.48 23.09 -33.84
C ASP A 467 18.71 23.55 -32.39
N MET A 468 19.51 22.77 -31.66
CA MET A 468 19.86 23.06 -30.27
C MET A 468 20.61 24.40 -30.11
N VAL A 469 21.37 24.84 -31.11
CA VAL A 469 22.10 26.11 -31.06
C VAL A 469 21.12 27.28 -31.13
N GLU A 470 20.13 27.19 -32.02
CA GLU A 470 19.06 28.19 -32.14
C GLU A 470 18.21 28.26 -30.87
N ILE A 471 17.83 27.11 -30.29
CA ILE A 471 17.04 27.04 -29.06
C ILE A 471 17.79 27.68 -27.88
N CYS A 472 19.05 27.31 -27.66
CA CYS A 472 19.87 27.87 -26.58
C CYS A 472 20.10 29.38 -26.77
N THR A 473 20.33 29.83 -28.01
CA THR A 473 20.49 31.25 -28.33
C THR A 473 19.20 32.02 -28.02
N THR A 474 18.05 31.47 -28.40
CA THR A 474 16.73 32.05 -28.13
C THR A 474 16.45 32.10 -26.64
N PHE A 475 16.75 31.03 -25.91
CA PHE A 475 16.60 30.96 -24.46
C PHE A 475 17.45 32.01 -23.74
N ARG A 476 18.74 32.11 -24.05
CA ARG A 476 19.61 33.16 -23.48
C ARG A 476 19.09 34.56 -23.76
N LYS A 477 18.58 34.80 -24.96
CA LYS A 477 17.98 36.10 -25.33
C LYS A 477 16.76 36.41 -24.46
N LYS A 478 15.83 35.46 -24.33
CA LYS A 478 14.65 35.60 -23.46
C LYS A 478 15.01 35.80 -21.99
N MET A 479 15.96 35.04 -21.47
CA MET A 479 16.45 35.19 -20.08
C MET A 479 17.03 36.58 -19.84
N ARG A 480 17.79 37.14 -20.79
CA ARG A 480 18.26 38.54 -20.70
C ARG A 480 17.11 39.53 -20.71
N VAL A 481 16.07 39.31 -21.51
CA VAL A 481 14.89 40.18 -21.53
C VAL A 481 14.12 40.11 -20.22
N ILE A 482 13.92 38.92 -19.65
CA ILE A 482 13.29 38.74 -18.33
C ILE A 482 14.05 39.54 -17.27
N TYR A 483 15.38 39.40 -17.27
CA TYR A 483 16.24 40.11 -16.33
C TYR A 483 16.21 41.63 -16.52
N GLN A 484 16.20 42.10 -17.77
CA GLN A 484 16.07 43.50 -18.12
C GLN A 484 14.71 44.07 -17.70
N PHE A 485 13.63 43.33 -17.92
CA PHE A 485 12.26 43.71 -17.55
C PHE A 485 12.13 43.90 -16.03
N GLU A 486 12.63 42.94 -15.26
CA GLU A 486 12.60 42.97 -13.79
C GLU A 486 13.54 44.02 -13.21
N GLY A 487 14.63 44.33 -13.92
CA GLY A 487 15.57 45.40 -13.60
C GLY A 487 15.26 46.75 -14.26
N LEU A 488 14.08 46.98 -14.83
CA LEU A 488 13.73 48.27 -15.46
C LEU A 488 13.70 49.39 -14.42
N ASP A 489 14.33 50.52 -14.73
CA ASP A 489 14.30 51.73 -13.89
C ASP A 489 14.35 53.02 -14.71
N GLN A 490 13.93 54.10 -14.06
CA GLN A 490 13.98 55.45 -14.61
C GLN A 490 15.40 55.83 -15.08
N ALA A 491 16.46 55.38 -14.40
CA ALA A 491 17.84 55.66 -14.79
C ALA A 491 18.34 54.87 -16.01
N THR A 492 17.74 53.70 -16.30
CA THR A 492 18.18 52.79 -17.38
C THR A 492 17.62 53.13 -18.76
N LEU A 493 16.57 53.93 -18.78
CA LEU A 493 15.87 54.35 -19.97
C LEU A 493 16.23 55.84 -20.13
N ASN A 494 16.90 56.24 -21.22
CA ASN A 494 17.12 57.67 -21.50
C ASN A 494 17.34 57.88 -23.00
N PRO A 495 16.50 58.67 -23.71
CA PRO A 495 15.28 59.33 -23.24
C PRO A 495 14.11 58.35 -23.09
N THR A 496 13.31 58.53 -22.03
CA THR A 496 12.18 57.64 -21.69
C THR A 496 10.86 58.32 -21.93
N PRO A 497 9.93 57.72 -22.70
CA PRO A 497 8.55 58.18 -22.71
C PRO A 497 7.96 58.16 -21.30
N GLN A 498 7.20 59.20 -20.92
CA GLN A 498 6.58 59.31 -19.58
C GLN A 498 5.71 58.08 -19.24
N ASP A 499 5.01 57.52 -20.24
CA ASP A 499 4.20 56.32 -20.07
C ASP A 499 5.02 55.11 -19.61
N VAL A 500 6.24 54.93 -20.11
CA VAL A 500 7.11 53.82 -19.67
C VAL A 500 7.54 54.01 -18.23
N VAL A 501 7.81 55.26 -17.81
CA VAL A 501 8.14 55.58 -16.42
C VAL A 501 6.96 55.25 -15.49
N ALA A 502 5.74 55.64 -15.88
CA ALA A 502 4.53 55.37 -15.11
C ALA A 502 4.23 53.86 -15.01
N LEU A 503 4.34 53.11 -16.11
CA LEU A 503 4.15 51.66 -16.09
C LEU A 503 5.19 50.95 -15.21
N VAL A 504 6.47 51.33 -15.30
CA VAL A 504 7.53 50.74 -14.46
C VAL A 504 7.30 51.04 -12.98
N ALA A 505 6.84 52.25 -12.64
CA ALA A 505 6.48 52.58 -11.27
C ALA A 505 5.35 51.68 -10.75
N TRP A 506 4.29 51.50 -11.54
CA TRP A 506 3.17 50.62 -11.19
C TRP A 506 3.57 49.15 -11.04
N LEU A 507 4.38 48.61 -11.95
CA LEU A 507 4.87 47.22 -11.88
C LEU A 507 5.67 46.93 -10.60
N ARG A 508 6.29 47.95 -10.00
CA ARG A 508 7.08 47.83 -8.76
C ARG A 508 6.24 47.82 -7.49
N GLU A 509 5.01 48.31 -7.53
CA GLU A 509 4.12 48.31 -6.37
C GLU A 509 3.70 46.89 -5.96
N ASP A 510 3.78 45.93 -6.90
CA ASP A 510 3.45 44.53 -6.68
C ASP A 510 4.49 43.61 -7.33
N THR A 511 5.62 43.37 -6.64
CA THR A 511 6.64 42.40 -7.07
C THR A 511 6.54 41.12 -6.25
N SER A 512 5.79 40.13 -6.72
CA SER A 512 5.75 38.81 -6.10
C SER A 512 6.95 37.93 -6.54
N PRO A 513 7.46 37.04 -5.66
CA PRO A 513 8.36 35.96 -6.06
C PRO A 513 7.74 35.07 -7.15
N ASP A 514 6.42 34.89 -7.09
CA ASP A 514 5.62 34.04 -7.96
C ASP A 514 5.73 34.49 -9.42
N ARG A 515 5.63 35.80 -9.68
CA ARG A 515 5.74 36.37 -11.03
C ARG A 515 7.12 36.14 -11.65
N TRP A 516 8.19 36.30 -10.85
CA TRP A 516 9.55 36.01 -11.29
C TRP A 516 9.71 34.55 -11.70
N LEU A 517 9.23 33.62 -10.86
CA LEU A 517 9.27 32.19 -11.16
C LEU A 517 8.42 31.84 -12.39
N ALA A 518 7.26 32.47 -12.55
CA ALA A 518 6.40 32.29 -13.72
C ALA A 518 7.10 32.71 -15.01
N HIS A 519 7.78 33.87 -15.03
CA HIS A 519 8.55 34.34 -16.19
C HIS A 519 9.68 33.36 -16.57
N ILE A 520 10.42 32.87 -15.57
CA ILE A 520 11.53 31.94 -15.80
C ILE A 520 11.01 30.58 -16.30
N TYR A 521 9.99 30.01 -15.66
CA TYR A 521 9.42 28.73 -16.09
C TYR A 521 8.68 28.83 -17.43
N TRP A 522 8.00 29.93 -17.72
CA TRP A 522 7.48 30.21 -19.05
C TRP A 522 8.59 30.20 -20.10
N CYS A 523 9.77 30.77 -19.80
CA CYS A 523 10.91 30.74 -20.71
C CYS A 523 11.38 29.31 -21.01
N TYR A 524 11.52 28.47 -19.98
CA TYR A 524 11.86 27.05 -20.15
C TYR A 524 10.83 26.33 -21.01
N LEU A 525 9.54 26.49 -20.69
CA LEU A 525 8.46 25.77 -21.35
C LEU A 525 8.24 26.26 -22.78
N ASP A 526 8.33 27.55 -23.07
CA ASP A 526 8.18 28.03 -24.45
C ASP A 526 9.39 27.63 -25.31
N CYS A 527 10.61 27.66 -24.78
CA CYS A 527 11.77 27.13 -25.52
C CYS A 527 11.66 25.62 -25.75
N LEU A 528 11.12 24.86 -24.80
CA LEU A 528 10.78 23.46 -25.01
C LEU A 528 9.72 23.30 -26.10
N ARG A 529 8.62 24.06 -26.06
CA ARG A 529 7.56 24.03 -27.08
C ARG A 529 8.12 24.32 -28.47
N GLN A 530 8.97 25.34 -28.60
CA GLN A 530 9.65 25.69 -29.86
C GLN A 530 10.53 24.54 -30.34
N ALA A 531 11.30 23.91 -29.44
CA ALA A 531 12.14 22.77 -29.77
C ALA A 531 11.33 21.55 -30.27
N LEU A 532 10.14 21.36 -29.71
CA LEU A 532 9.21 20.30 -30.13
C LEU A 532 8.38 20.68 -31.37
N ASN A 533 8.44 21.94 -31.81
CA ASN A 533 7.63 22.49 -32.90
C ASN A 533 6.12 22.18 -32.76
N LEU A 534 5.59 22.35 -31.53
CA LEU A 534 4.21 22.04 -31.22
C LEU A 534 3.31 23.30 -31.19
N PRO A 535 2.07 23.20 -31.70
CA PRO A 535 1.04 24.21 -31.43
C PRO A 535 0.68 24.19 -29.94
N ILE A 536 0.19 25.32 -29.43
CA ILE A 536 -0.07 25.55 -28.01
C ILE A 536 -0.98 24.46 -27.42
N ASP A 537 -2.11 24.14 -28.06
CA ASP A 537 -3.05 23.14 -27.56
C ASP A 537 -2.41 21.76 -27.36
N ARG A 538 -1.63 21.28 -28.36
CA ARG A 538 -0.92 20.00 -28.26
C ARG A 538 0.18 20.04 -27.19
N PHE A 539 0.80 21.20 -27.01
CA PHE A 539 1.82 21.36 -25.98
C PHE A 539 1.21 21.28 -24.58
N PHE A 540 0.05 21.90 -24.33
CA PHE A 540 -0.65 21.76 -23.05
C PHE A 540 -1.09 20.33 -22.76
N THR A 541 -1.60 19.59 -23.76
CA THR A 541 -1.87 18.14 -23.60
C THR A 541 -0.61 17.36 -23.20
N LEU A 542 0.55 17.74 -23.76
CA LEU A 542 1.81 17.12 -23.41
C LEU A 542 2.24 17.45 -21.97
N LEU A 543 2.12 18.72 -21.55
CA LEU A 543 2.43 19.14 -20.18
C LEU A 543 1.55 18.44 -19.14
N GLU A 544 0.27 18.22 -19.45
CA GLU A 544 -0.64 17.44 -18.61
C GLU A 544 -0.20 15.97 -18.54
N SER A 545 0.12 15.35 -19.68
CA SER A 545 0.58 13.95 -19.74
C SER A 545 1.89 13.71 -18.98
N TRP A 546 2.76 14.73 -18.92
CA TRP A 546 4.02 14.74 -18.17
C TRP A 546 3.88 15.30 -16.75
N ARG A 547 2.66 15.68 -16.33
CA ARG A 547 2.34 16.24 -15.02
C ARG A 547 3.25 17.41 -14.61
N VAL A 548 3.62 18.26 -15.58
CA VAL A 548 4.60 19.34 -15.38
C VAL A 548 4.11 20.36 -14.35
N PHE A 549 2.87 20.81 -14.48
CA PHE A 549 2.29 21.77 -13.55
C PHE A 549 2.11 21.18 -12.16
N SER A 550 1.67 19.92 -12.07
CA SER A 550 1.58 19.22 -10.78
C SER A 550 2.94 19.14 -10.07
N LEU A 551 4.02 18.91 -10.82
CA LEU A 551 5.39 18.89 -10.26
C LEU A 551 5.83 20.28 -9.76
N ILE A 552 5.51 21.36 -10.51
CA ILE A 552 5.79 22.74 -10.08
C ILE A 552 5.03 23.06 -8.79
N GLU A 553 3.74 22.78 -8.77
CA GLU A 553 2.88 23.07 -7.62
C GLU A 553 3.27 22.26 -6.37
N SER A 554 3.59 20.97 -6.51
CA SER A 554 4.04 20.14 -5.38
C SER A 554 5.37 20.63 -4.83
N THR A 555 6.35 20.94 -5.69
CA THR A 555 7.65 21.42 -5.23
C THR A 555 7.56 22.77 -4.52
N LEU A 556 6.72 23.69 -5.01
CA LEU A 556 6.51 24.98 -4.34
C LEU A 556 5.82 24.82 -2.98
N ARG A 557 4.85 23.90 -2.88
CA ARG A 557 4.13 23.60 -1.63
C ARG A 557 5.04 22.97 -0.58
N ASP A 558 5.84 21.98 -0.97
CA ASP A 558 6.64 21.18 -0.04
C ASP A 558 8.02 21.80 0.26
N GLY A 559 8.49 22.72 -0.60
CA GLY A 559 9.83 23.29 -0.57
C GLY A 559 10.10 24.37 0.48
N ASN A 560 9.14 24.69 1.36
CA ASN A 560 9.21 25.82 2.30
C ASN A 560 9.58 27.16 1.62
N ILE A 561 9.04 27.39 0.42
CA ILE A 561 9.25 28.60 -0.37
C ILE A 561 8.06 29.52 -0.14
N THR A 562 8.30 30.79 0.22
CA THR A 562 7.24 31.78 0.43
C THR A 562 6.68 32.26 -0.91
N VAL A 563 5.67 31.55 -1.41
CA VAL A 563 4.81 31.97 -2.53
C VAL A 563 3.40 32.29 -2.03
N GLN A 564 2.65 33.17 -2.73
CA GLN A 564 1.27 33.51 -2.33
C GLN A 564 0.31 32.34 -2.51
N SER A 565 0.52 31.55 -3.57
CA SER A 565 -0.19 30.30 -3.83
C SER A 565 0.66 29.40 -4.73
N SER A 566 0.70 28.09 -4.45
CA SER A 566 1.45 27.14 -5.29
C SER A 566 0.95 27.13 -6.74
N SER A 567 -0.34 27.43 -6.94
CA SER A 567 -0.97 27.48 -8.26
C SER A 567 -0.79 28.81 -8.98
N ALA A 568 -0.42 29.91 -8.30
CA ALA A 568 -0.31 31.22 -8.96
C ALA A 568 0.71 31.19 -10.11
N VAL A 569 1.85 30.52 -9.89
CA VAL A 569 2.92 30.37 -10.89
C VAL A 569 2.43 29.64 -12.15
N THR A 570 1.67 28.55 -12.01
CA THR A 570 1.17 27.76 -13.15
C THR A 570 0.04 28.47 -13.91
N HIS A 571 -0.80 29.23 -13.21
CA HIS A 571 -1.81 30.10 -13.84
C HIS A 571 -1.16 31.22 -14.66
N ASP A 572 -0.14 31.90 -14.12
CA ASP A 572 0.58 32.96 -14.82
C ASP A 572 1.29 32.44 -16.07
N ILE A 573 1.98 31.30 -15.97
CA ILE A 573 2.60 30.61 -17.13
C ILE A 573 1.55 30.32 -18.20
N THR A 574 0.40 29.79 -17.79
CA THR A 574 -0.67 29.43 -18.71
C THR A 574 -1.15 30.67 -19.46
N LEU A 575 -1.45 31.76 -18.75
CA LEU A 575 -1.92 32.99 -19.37
C LEU A 575 -0.90 33.59 -20.35
N LEU A 576 0.39 33.54 -20.02
CA LEU A 576 1.46 34.00 -20.91
C LEU A 576 1.47 33.30 -22.28
N PHE A 577 1.12 32.01 -22.35
CA PHE A 577 0.98 31.32 -23.63
C PHE A 577 -0.22 31.83 -24.44
N HIS A 578 -1.32 32.22 -23.79
CA HIS A 578 -2.50 32.79 -24.46
C HIS A 578 -2.32 34.28 -24.84
N MET A 579 -1.24 34.93 -24.40
CA MET A 579 -0.90 36.32 -24.70
C MET A 579 0.09 36.49 -25.87
N ASP A 580 0.55 35.41 -26.50
CA ASP A 580 1.62 35.45 -27.52
C ASP A 580 1.35 36.47 -28.64
N GLY A 581 2.26 37.43 -28.76
CA GLY A 581 2.26 38.49 -29.77
C GLY A 581 1.08 39.45 -29.70
N TRP A 582 0.55 39.73 -28.49
CA TRP A 582 -0.62 40.60 -28.32
C TRP A 582 -0.35 42.03 -28.81
N LEU A 583 0.85 42.57 -28.59
CA LEU A 583 1.17 43.95 -28.95
C LEU A 583 1.11 44.14 -30.47
N ARG A 584 1.61 43.16 -31.24
CA ARG A 584 1.44 43.11 -32.69
C ARG A 584 -0.02 42.96 -33.11
N LYS A 585 -0.82 42.15 -32.41
CA LYS A 585 -2.25 41.94 -32.70
C LYS A 585 -3.06 43.22 -32.49
N VAL A 586 -2.84 43.94 -31.38
CA VAL A 586 -3.40 45.29 -31.12
C VAL A 586 -2.88 46.32 -32.13
N GLY A 587 -1.73 46.07 -32.76
CA GLY A 587 -1.29 46.85 -33.91
C GLY A 587 -2.21 46.79 -35.14
N ARG A 588 -3.03 45.74 -35.24
CA ARG A 588 -3.88 45.42 -36.42
C ARG A 588 -5.38 45.59 -36.16
N GLN A 589 -5.80 45.80 -34.92
CA GLN A 589 -7.19 45.99 -34.49
C GLN A 589 -7.25 46.96 -33.31
N THR A 590 -8.42 47.47 -32.95
CA THR A 590 -8.56 48.34 -31.77
C THR A 590 -8.26 47.57 -30.47
N PRO A 591 -7.78 48.24 -29.40
CA PRO A 591 -7.59 47.58 -28.11
C PRO A 591 -8.87 46.91 -27.58
N ALA A 592 -10.03 47.54 -27.79
CA ALA A 592 -11.34 46.95 -27.48
C ALA A 592 -11.59 45.62 -28.20
N ASN A 593 -11.40 45.57 -29.53
CA ASN A 593 -11.60 44.34 -30.31
C ASN A 593 -10.61 43.24 -29.93
N PHE A 594 -9.36 43.60 -29.62
CA PHE A 594 -8.40 42.64 -29.10
C PHE A 594 -8.86 42.04 -27.78
N PHE A 595 -9.20 42.89 -26.80
CA PHE A 595 -9.60 42.43 -25.47
C PHE A 595 -10.89 41.60 -25.52
N ARG A 596 -11.86 42.02 -26.34
CA ARG A 596 -13.13 41.29 -26.59
C ARG A 596 -12.88 39.89 -27.15
N ASN A 597 -11.94 39.72 -28.08
CA ASN A 597 -11.59 38.40 -28.61
C ASN A 597 -10.78 37.57 -27.61
N TRP A 598 -9.91 38.22 -26.83
CA TRP A 598 -9.07 37.55 -25.85
C TRP A 598 -9.88 36.97 -24.69
N VAL A 599 -10.87 37.71 -24.16
CA VAL A 599 -11.74 37.24 -23.07
C VAL A 599 -12.75 36.17 -23.49
N GLN A 600 -12.87 35.85 -24.78
CA GLN A 600 -13.68 34.71 -25.24
C GLN A 600 -12.99 33.35 -24.99
N ASP A 601 -11.67 33.35 -24.77
CA ASP A 601 -10.92 32.15 -24.43
C ASP A 601 -11.30 31.68 -23.02
N ARG A 602 -11.69 30.41 -22.90
CA ARG A 602 -12.14 29.82 -21.63
C ARG A 602 -11.05 29.89 -20.55
N THR A 603 -9.79 29.65 -20.90
CA THR A 603 -8.67 29.71 -19.97
C THR A 603 -8.48 31.13 -19.44
N VAL A 604 -8.70 32.14 -20.30
CA VAL A 604 -8.67 33.55 -19.91
C VAL A 604 -9.83 33.90 -18.99
N GLN A 605 -11.04 33.40 -19.26
CA GLN A 605 -12.19 33.63 -18.39
C GLN A 605 -12.00 33.02 -17.00
N GLU A 606 -11.46 31.80 -16.93
CA GLU A 606 -11.15 31.12 -15.68
C GLU A 606 -10.08 31.90 -14.89
N PHE A 607 -9.04 32.40 -15.56
CA PHE A 607 -8.01 33.24 -14.93
C PHE A 607 -8.61 34.56 -14.40
N LEU A 608 -9.39 35.29 -15.20
CA LEU A 608 -10.01 36.55 -14.80
C LEU A 608 -11.14 36.37 -13.79
N GLN A 609 -11.55 35.13 -13.49
CA GLN A 609 -12.73 34.79 -12.68
C GLN A 609 -13.97 35.55 -13.16
N VAL A 610 -14.24 35.46 -14.47
CA VAL A 610 -15.41 36.09 -15.08
C VAL A 610 -16.67 35.54 -14.44
N ASN A 611 -17.49 36.41 -13.85
CA ASN A 611 -18.73 36.01 -13.19
C ASN A 611 -19.88 36.92 -13.59
N THR A 612 -21.09 36.36 -13.71
CA THR A 612 -22.30 37.12 -14.02
C THR A 612 -23.11 37.35 -12.74
N PHE A 613 -23.38 38.62 -12.42
CA PHE A 613 -24.18 39.00 -11.26
C PHE A 613 -25.01 40.25 -11.58
N ASN A 614 -26.32 40.21 -11.28
CA ASN A 614 -27.29 41.26 -11.62
C ASN A 614 -27.26 41.67 -13.11
N ASP A 615 -27.36 40.70 -14.01
CA ASP A 615 -27.37 40.89 -15.47
C ASP A 615 -26.13 41.63 -16.02
N ARG A 616 -25.02 41.61 -15.27
CA ARG A 616 -23.73 42.19 -15.65
C ARG A 616 -22.61 41.20 -15.49
N THR A 617 -21.60 41.34 -16.34
CA THR A 617 -20.41 40.50 -16.35
C THR A 617 -19.27 41.22 -15.64
N TRP A 618 -18.68 40.59 -14.62
CA TRP A 618 -17.62 41.16 -13.80
C TRP A 618 -16.32 40.38 -13.96
N ILE A 619 -15.18 41.05 -13.87
CA ILE A 619 -13.85 40.44 -13.75
C ILE A 619 -13.25 40.70 -12.38
N ASN A 620 -12.45 39.77 -11.86
CA ASN A 620 -11.76 39.96 -10.59
C ASN A 620 -10.68 41.05 -10.72
N ALA A 621 -10.75 42.07 -9.85
CA ALA A 621 -9.86 43.22 -9.90
C ALA A 621 -8.37 42.86 -9.74
N GLN A 622 -8.05 41.93 -8.84
CA GLN A 622 -6.66 41.50 -8.62
C GLN A 622 -6.15 40.70 -9.82
N ASN A 623 -6.94 39.78 -10.35
CA ASN A 623 -6.54 38.97 -11.51
C ASN A 623 -6.42 39.84 -12.78
N ALA A 624 -7.28 40.85 -12.95
CA ALA A 624 -7.13 41.81 -14.03
C ALA A 624 -5.80 42.58 -13.93
N LYS A 625 -5.42 43.05 -12.73
CA LYS A 625 -4.11 43.69 -12.50
C LYS A 625 -2.96 42.74 -12.80
N THR A 626 -3.03 41.48 -12.36
CA THR A 626 -2.03 40.45 -12.70
C THR A 626 -1.93 40.24 -14.20
N ALA A 627 -3.07 40.13 -14.91
CA ALA A 627 -3.08 39.98 -16.36
C ALA A 627 -2.43 41.18 -17.08
N PHE A 628 -2.68 42.41 -16.63
CA PHE A 628 -2.04 43.61 -17.19
C PHE A 628 -0.52 43.64 -16.95
N ALA A 629 -0.05 43.14 -15.80
CA ALA A 629 1.38 42.97 -15.55
C ALA A 629 1.99 41.91 -16.49
N LEU A 630 1.28 40.81 -16.74
CA LEU A 630 1.72 39.77 -17.68
C LEU A 630 1.70 40.26 -19.14
N PHE A 631 0.74 41.09 -19.53
CA PHE A 631 0.76 41.81 -20.82
C PHE A 631 1.99 42.69 -20.96
N ALA A 632 2.36 43.43 -19.90
CA ALA A 632 3.58 44.25 -19.90
C ALA A 632 4.83 43.42 -20.12
N PHE A 633 4.92 42.27 -19.45
CA PHE A 633 6.03 41.33 -19.62
C PHE A 633 6.09 40.75 -21.03
N GLU A 634 5.00 40.14 -21.53
CA GLU A 634 4.97 39.54 -22.87
C GLU A 634 5.26 40.58 -23.95
N GLY A 635 4.67 41.77 -23.84
CA GLY A 635 4.91 42.85 -24.81
C GLY A 635 6.36 43.34 -24.78
N ALA A 636 6.99 43.40 -23.60
CA ALA A 636 8.41 43.71 -23.47
C ALA A 636 9.27 42.62 -24.12
N VAL A 637 8.87 41.35 -23.98
CA VAL A 637 9.48 40.22 -24.69
C VAL A 637 9.35 40.37 -26.21
N GLU A 638 8.16 40.70 -26.74
CA GLU A 638 7.94 40.93 -28.18
C GLU A 638 8.86 42.04 -28.73
N VAL A 639 9.04 43.12 -27.96
CA VAL A 639 9.86 44.26 -28.39
C VAL A 639 11.36 43.99 -28.28
N LEU A 640 11.81 43.49 -27.12
CA LEU A 640 13.23 43.37 -26.78
C LEU A 640 13.89 42.12 -27.36
N GLN A 641 13.09 41.13 -27.81
CA GLN A 641 13.61 40.05 -28.65
C GLN A 641 14.05 40.54 -30.03
N VAL A 642 13.59 41.69 -30.52
CA VAL A 642 13.95 42.17 -31.88
C VAL A 642 14.80 43.45 -31.81
N ASN A 643 14.70 44.20 -30.72
CA ASN A 643 15.38 45.49 -30.56
C ASN A 643 16.19 45.50 -29.26
N ASN A 644 17.40 46.06 -29.31
CA ASN A 644 18.17 46.28 -28.08
C ASN A 644 17.52 47.40 -27.25
N LEU A 645 17.47 47.20 -25.94
CA LEU A 645 17.03 48.20 -24.96
C LEU A 645 17.80 49.52 -25.17
N GLY A 646 17.11 50.65 -25.05
CA GLY A 646 17.68 51.99 -25.26
C GLY A 646 17.76 52.46 -26.72
N THR A 647 17.53 51.58 -27.71
CA THR A 647 17.42 52.03 -29.11
C THR A 647 16.13 52.83 -29.33
N LYS A 648 16.16 53.86 -30.20
CA LYS A 648 14.97 54.67 -30.53
C LYS A 648 13.76 53.82 -30.93
N ARG A 649 13.98 52.73 -31.68
CA ARG A 649 12.91 51.80 -32.10
C ARG A 649 12.32 51.02 -30.92
N ALA A 650 13.17 50.52 -30.01
CA ALA A 650 12.70 49.85 -28.79
C ALA A 650 11.88 50.82 -27.94
N MET A 651 12.40 52.03 -27.68
CA MET A 651 11.74 53.02 -26.82
C MET A 651 10.37 53.48 -27.33
N VAL A 652 10.22 53.67 -28.65
CA VAL A 652 8.92 53.99 -29.25
C VAL A 652 7.91 52.86 -29.07
N ARG A 653 8.34 51.61 -29.26
CA ARG A 653 7.45 50.44 -29.12
C ARG A 653 7.09 50.16 -27.66
N LEU A 654 8.05 50.27 -26.75
CA LEU A 654 7.80 50.17 -25.30
C LEU A 654 6.88 51.29 -24.82
N GLY A 655 7.04 52.52 -25.33
CA GLY A 655 6.12 53.63 -25.06
C GLY A 655 4.69 53.35 -25.52
N ARG A 656 4.52 52.83 -26.74
CA ARG A 656 3.20 52.42 -27.24
C ARG A 656 2.58 51.34 -26.36
N MET A 657 3.36 50.31 -26.00
CA MET A 657 2.91 49.25 -25.11
C MET A 657 2.47 49.81 -23.76
N ALA A 658 3.29 50.66 -23.15
CA ALA A 658 3.00 51.27 -21.86
C ALA A 658 1.73 52.12 -21.88
N GLY A 659 1.53 52.94 -22.92
CA GLY A 659 0.30 53.72 -23.09
C GLY A 659 -0.96 52.84 -23.20
N ILE A 660 -0.88 51.69 -23.88
CA ILE A 660 -2.02 50.76 -23.97
C ILE A 660 -2.33 50.14 -22.59
N ILE A 661 -1.31 49.69 -21.86
CA ILE A 661 -1.49 49.04 -20.56
C ILE A 661 -1.98 50.02 -19.50
N LEU A 662 -1.44 51.24 -19.47
CA LEU A 662 -1.93 52.31 -18.59
C LEU A 662 -3.39 52.66 -18.92
N SER A 663 -3.76 52.67 -20.20
CA SER A 663 -5.15 52.85 -20.61
C SER A 663 -6.05 51.69 -20.14
N PHE A 664 -5.57 50.44 -20.18
CA PHE A 664 -6.30 49.30 -19.62
C PHE A 664 -6.52 49.43 -18.11
N LEU A 665 -5.48 49.83 -17.38
CA LEU A 665 -5.56 50.04 -15.93
C LEU A 665 -6.58 51.13 -15.58
N GLU A 666 -6.46 52.30 -16.21
CA GLU A 666 -7.36 53.44 -15.97
C GLU A 666 -8.82 53.09 -16.28
N LYS A 667 -9.08 52.48 -17.45
CA LYS A 667 -10.43 52.14 -17.89
C LYS A 667 -11.05 50.99 -17.08
N ALA A 668 -10.24 50.05 -16.59
CA ALA A 668 -10.71 48.98 -15.70
C ALA A 668 -11.15 49.54 -14.34
N GLU A 669 -10.42 50.51 -13.80
CA GLU A 669 -10.81 51.19 -12.55
C GLU A 669 -12.06 52.07 -12.74
N GLN A 670 -12.15 52.83 -13.85
CA GLN A 670 -13.32 53.66 -14.15
C GLN A 670 -14.60 52.85 -14.38
N SER A 671 -14.48 51.65 -14.97
CA SER A 671 -15.61 50.74 -15.17
C SER A 671 -16.01 50.00 -13.90
N GLY A 672 -15.20 50.06 -12.84
CA GLY A 672 -15.41 49.26 -11.64
C GLY A 672 -15.26 47.75 -11.90
N TYR A 673 -14.48 47.37 -12.92
CA TYR A 673 -14.29 45.98 -13.38
C TYR A 673 -15.56 45.30 -13.93
N ASP A 674 -16.55 46.08 -14.35
CA ASP A 674 -17.66 45.65 -15.20
C ASP A 674 -17.12 45.43 -16.63
N LEU A 675 -17.12 44.19 -17.10
CA LEU A 675 -16.45 43.77 -18.35
C LEU A 675 -17.01 44.48 -19.58
N ASP A 676 -18.33 44.61 -19.66
CA ASP A 676 -18.99 45.21 -20.82
C ASP A 676 -18.68 46.72 -20.87
N ARG A 677 -18.78 47.41 -19.72
CA ARG A 677 -18.38 48.82 -19.60
C ARG A 677 -16.89 49.04 -19.83
N PHE A 678 -16.06 48.13 -19.37
CA PHE A 678 -14.61 48.19 -19.61
C PHE A 678 -14.32 48.15 -21.11
N ILE A 679 -14.94 47.23 -21.84
CA ILE A 679 -14.77 47.14 -23.29
C ILE A 679 -15.32 48.39 -23.99
N GLU A 680 -16.48 48.92 -23.57
CA GLU A 680 -17.02 50.19 -24.09
C GLU A 680 -16.06 51.35 -23.89
N TYR A 681 -15.43 51.46 -22.71
CA TYR A 681 -14.43 52.50 -22.47
C TYR A 681 -13.17 52.32 -23.31
N LEU A 682 -12.86 51.10 -23.78
CA LEU A 682 -11.73 50.83 -24.67
C LEU A 682 -11.97 51.22 -26.13
N GLU A 683 -13.23 51.36 -26.55
CA GLU A 683 -13.65 51.85 -27.88
C GLU A 683 -13.41 53.36 -28.00
#